data_AF-A0A4R8QD35-F1
#
_entry.id   AF-A0A4R8QD35-F1
#
_cell.length_a   1.000
_cell.length_b   1.000
_cell.length_c   1.000
_cell.angle_alpha   90.00
_cell.angle_beta   90.00
_cell.angle_gamma   90.00
#
_symmetry.space_group_name_H-M   'P 1'
#
loop_
_entity.id
_entity.type
_entity.pdbx_description
1 polymer ?
#
loop_
_entity_poly.entity_id
_entity_poly.type
_entity_poly.pdbx_seq_one_letter_code
_entity_poly.pdbx_strand_id
1 'polypeptide(L)'
;MGKRVVFTGGSGAAGRWVVQELLRYGHEVINLDITPLDNPAVHTVKCDITDSGQVYSALYTPFRFSEPLDKAQTPDAVIHFAGYARPLMAPDNEIFKSNVNAFHNVVEAACKMGVKKIILASSVTVYGVTYAEGHRNFTSFPIDETVDCNPTDPYALSKLVGETVARSYASRFGIDIYCLRIGAVIEPDQYEQKFTRYNETPEAWAVHGWSYTDARDLGQMCHLGLEKDGLGWQVFNATNDQMTSLEPTTDFLQRVSPGTRMRVGMRFSLQSRELIADNIETITCAQAHDATIAIPGCDKNMPGCVMAVARHNRPSVIVYGGTVQGGYCEVLKKPIDIVTCYEAQGAYLFGTLGSWTDDKSVTPEEILSSVEKGAVPGPGACGGMYTANSLATIIETLGLSVPGSSSTPAASPTKMREAEKVAEAIEVCMRRNIRPRTILTKESFENALVITMALGGSTNSVLHTLAMARAAEVPLELEDFQRVSRKTPFIANLKPSGKYVIEDLFHIGGVPSVTKLLIAGGLINGDTLTVTGKTLRENVESWPSLPPQQDIIRPLSNPVKAAGHLIVLKGNLAPGGAVAKITGKEGLRFQGEARVFNKESELVKELNAGNIPRDRNIVLVVRYEGPKGGPGMPEQLRASATLIGANLKNVALITDGRYSGASHGFIVGHIVPEAAVGGPIAVVNDGDIINIDAETSTITMNVTDEDITNRLSTWKAPRPTVTRGTLAKYAHLVGSASDGAVTDLF
;
A
#
# COMPACT_ATOMS: atom_id res chain seq x y z
N MET A 1 13.72 -31.51 4.42
CA MET A 1 14.50 -32.59 5.08
C MET A 1 14.78 -32.10 6.48
N GLY A 2 14.65 -32.94 7.51
CA GLY A 2 14.90 -32.51 8.90
C GLY A 2 16.32 -31.98 9.09
N LYS A 3 16.47 -30.86 9.80
CA LYS A 3 17.76 -30.26 10.21
C LYS A 3 18.17 -30.72 11.61
N ARG A 4 19.46 -30.80 11.89
CA ARG A 4 20.06 -31.01 13.22
C ARG A 4 20.22 -29.66 13.92
N VAL A 5 19.42 -29.43 14.95
CA VAL A 5 19.28 -28.14 15.63
C VAL A 5 19.77 -28.24 17.07
N VAL A 6 20.73 -27.40 17.44
CA VAL A 6 21.03 -27.17 18.85
C VAL A 6 20.09 -26.10 19.38
N PHE A 7 19.29 -26.44 20.39
CA PHE A 7 18.37 -25.52 21.03
C PHE A 7 18.88 -25.18 22.43
N THR A 8 18.98 -23.92 22.80
CA THR A 8 19.28 -23.54 24.19
C THR A 8 18.02 -23.05 24.88
N GLY A 9 17.74 -23.49 26.10
CA GLY A 9 16.61 -22.98 26.88
C GLY A 9 15.30 -23.69 26.57
N GLY A 10 15.37 -24.93 26.07
CA GLY A 10 14.21 -25.74 25.74
C GLY A 10 13.35 -26.06 26.95
N SER A 11 13.90 -26.02 28.16
CA SER A 11 13.16 -26.27 29.41
C SER A 11 12.31 -25.08 29.87
N GLY A 12 12.46 -23.92 29.21
CA GLY A 12 11.67 -22.71 29.49
C GLY A 12 10.25 -22.76 28.94
N ALA A 13 9.43 -21.80 29.38
CA ALA A 13 8.00 -21.72 29.02
C ALA A 13 7.76 -21.66 27.51
N ALA A 14 8.54 -20.86 26.77
CA ALA A 14 8.47 -20.81 25.30
C ALA A 14 9.23 -21.97 24.64
N GLY A 15 10.41 -22.30 25.17
CA GLY A 15 11.32 -23.29 24.58
C GLY A 15 10.68 -24.67 24.41
N ARG A 16 9.90 -25.14 25.40
CA ARG A 16 9.28 -26.48 25.35
C ARG A 16 8.33 -26.66 24.17
N TRP A 17 7.57 -25.61 23.86
CA TRP A 17 6.62 -25.60 22.75
C TRP A 17 7.36 -25.55 21.40
N VAL A 18 8.40 -24.72 21.30
CA VAL A 18 9.21 -24.64 20.08
C VAL A 18 9.90 -25.96 19.80
N VAL A 19 10.51 -26.60 20.80
CA VAL A 19 11.15 -27.91 20.65
C VAL A 19 10.15 -28.97 20.18
N GLN A 20 8.97 -29.03 20.78
CA GLN A 20 7.92 -29.96 20.37
C GLN A 20 7.51 -29.77 18.91
N GLU A 21 7.34 -28.52 18.47
CA GLU A 21 6.93 -28.21 17.10
C GLU A 21 8.05 -28.50 16.08
N LEU A 22 9.32 -28.24 16.43
CA LEU A 22 10.47 -28.62 15.59
C LEU A 22 10.55 -30.14 15.36
N LEU A 23 10.30 -30.94 16.40
CA LEU A 23 10.21 -32.40 16.26
C LEU A 23 9.05 -32.81 15.33
N ARG A 24 7.91 -32.09 15.38
CA ARG A 24 6.77 -32.33 14.49
C ARG A 24 7.11 -32.12 13.02
N TYR A 25 7.96 -31.14 12.72
CA TYR A 25 8.50 -30.90 11.36
C TYR A 25 9.66 -31.84 10.98
N GLY A 26 10.01 -32.79 11.86
CA GLY A 26 11.03 -33.81 11.59
C GLY A 26 12.47 -33.35 11.83
N HIS A 27 12.69 -32.23 12.52
CA HIS A 27 14.02 -31.81 12.95
C HIS A 27 14.55 -32.69 14.09
N GLU A 28 15.87 -32.86 14.14
CA GLU A 28 16.53 -33.48 15.28
C GLU A 28 17.01 -32.39 16.23
N VAL A 29 16.68 -32.49 17.51
CA VAL A 29 16.98 -31.44 18.50
C VAL A 29 17.82 -32.01 19.63
N ILE A 30 18.88 -31.28 19.99
CA ILE A 30 19.56 -31.44 21.28
C ILE A 30 19.34 -30.15 22.09
N ASN A 31 19.01 -30.30 23.37
CA ASN A 31 18.74 -29.17 24.25
C ASN A 31 19.97 -28.86 25.12
N LEU A 32 20.38 -27.59 25.19
CA LEU A 32 21.39 -27.09 26.11
C LEU A 32 20.69 -26.25 27.18
N ASP A 33 20.71 -26.72 28.41
CA ASP A 33 20.00 -26.06 29.51
C ASP A 33 20.63 -26.45 30.85
N ILE A 34 20.48 -25.61 31.87
CA ILE A 34 20.89 -25.94 33.24
C ILE A 34 19.91 -26.89 33.92
N THR A 35 18.68 -26.98 33.40
CA THR A 35 17.60 -27.87 33.86
C THR A 35 17.21 -28.83 32.73
N PRO A 36 17.05 -30.14 32.99
CA PRO A 36 16.63 -31.09 31.97
C PRO A 36 15.23 -30.76 31.42
N LEU A 37 15.07 -30.88 30.10
CA LEU A 37 13.77 -30.78 29.44
C LEU A 37 12.97 -32.05 29.72
N ASP A 38 11.71 -31.89 30.12
CA ASP A 38 10.76 -32.99 30.28
C ASP A 38 10.21 -33.44 28.91
N ASN A 39 11.08 -34.05 28.09
CA ASN A 39 10.71 -34.65 26.81
C ASN A 39 11.65 -35.83 26.49
N PRO A 40 11.15 -37.08 26.45
CA PRO A 40 12.01 -38.26 26.24
C PRO A 40 12.63 -38.34 24.84
N ALA A 41 12.11 -37.60 23.85
CA ALA A 41 12.63 -37.58 22.49
C ALA A 41 13.87 -36.67 22.33
N VAL A 42 14.19 -35.83 23.33
CA VAL A 42 15.24 -34.82 23.24
C VAL A 42 16.23 -34.99 24.39
N HIS A 43 17.49 -35.22 24.04
CA HIS A 43 18.55 -35.24 25.05
C HIS A 43 18.84 -33.81 25.51
N THR A 44 18.93 -33.60 26.83
CA THR A 44 19.41 -32.34 27.40
C THR A 44 20.82 -32.50 27.92
N VAL A 45 21.76 -31.74 27.36
CA VAL A 45 23.10 -31.57 27.89
C VAL A 45 23.07 -30.46 28.93
N LYS A 46 23.47 -30.78 30.16
CA LYS A 46 23.57 -29.78 31.21
C LYS A 46 24.68 -28.78 30.87
N CYS A 47 24.32 -27.54 30.58
CA CYS A 47 25.23 -26.53 30.05
C CYS A 47 24.91 -25.14 30.63
N ASP A 48 25.91 -24.52 31.26
CA ASP A 48 25.86 -23.09 31.58
C ASP A 48 26.33 -22.29 30.37
N ILE A 49 25.37 -21.68 29.67
CA ILE A 49 25.61 -20.88 28.47
C ILE A 49 26.40 -19.59 28.72
N THR A 50 26.54 -19.16 29.97
CA THR A 50 27.38 -18.01 30.33
C THR A 50 28.87 -18.36 30.35
N ASP A 51 29.20 -19.66 30.34
CA ASP A 51 30.56 -20.19 30.19
C ASP A 51 30.85 -20.55 28.73
N SER A 52 31.71 -19.77 28.08
CA SER A 52 32.07 -19.97 26.67
C SER A 52 32.69 -21.35 26.37
N GLY A 53 33.40 -21.95 27.33
CA GLY A 53 34.02 -23.26 27.17
C GLY A 53 32.97 -24.37 27.16
N GLN A 54 31.97 -24.26 28.04
CA GLN A 54 30.85 -25.20 28.05
C GLN A 54 30.03 -25.10 26.76
N VAL A 55 29.73 -23.89 26.27
CA VAL A 55 28.99 -23.68 25.01
C VAL A 55 29.73 -24.31 23.83
N TYR A 56 31.03 -24.02 23.70
CA TYR A 56 31.86 -24.56 22.62
C TYR A 56 31.92 -26.09 22.66
N SER A 57 32.11 -26.68 23.84
CA SER A 57 32.12 -28.13 24.02
C SER A 57 30.76 -28.75 23.69
N ALA A 58 29.66 -28.12 24.13
CA ALA A 58 28.32 -28.65 23.97
C ALA A 58 27.85 -28.65 22.51
N LEU A 59 28.20 -27.62 21.73
CA LEU A 59 27.89 -27.53 20.30
C LEU A 59 28.56 -28.64 19.45
N TYR A 60 29.59 -29.30 19.97
CA TYR A 60 30.32 -30.38 19.30
C TYR A 60 29.92 -31.78 19.82
N THR A 61 28.85 -31.89 20.62
CA THR A 61 28.37 -33.15 21.21
C THR A 61 27.46 -33.92 20.23
N PRO A 62 27.53 -35.27 20.18
CA PRO A 62 26.56 -36.10 19.46
C PRO A 62 25.12 -35.88 19.93
N PHE A 63 24.14 -36.02 19.04
CA PHE A 63 22.73 -35.76 19.40
C PHE A 63 22.07 -36.97 20.06
N ARG A 64 22.60 -38.19 19.84
CA ARG A 64 22.11 -39.43 20.42
C ARG A 64 23.26 -40.30 20.89
N PHE A 65 23.04 -41.05 21.98
CA PHE A 65 24.00 -42.05 22.47
C PHE A 65 24.27 -43.18 21.47
N SER A 66 23.34 -43.44 20.56
CA SER A 66 23.47 -44.48 19.54
C SER A 66 24.23 -44.03 18.29
N GLU A 67 24.66 -42.76 18.22
CA GLU A 67 25.51 -42.30 17.12
C GLU A 67 26.91 -42.90 17.22
N PRO A 68 27.50 -43.37 16.10
CA PRO A 68 28.91 -43.75 16.07
C PRO A 68 29.76 -42.58 16.57
N LEU A 69 30.76 -42.85 17.43
CA LEU A 69 31.72 -41.86 17.93
C LEU A 69 32.73 -41.39 16.85
N ASP A 70 32.32 -41.38 15.59
CA ASP A 70 33.07 -40.79 14.49
C ASP A 70 33.17 -39.26 14.66
N LYS A 71 33.78 -38.56 13.69
CA LYS A 71 33.93 -37.10 13.72
C LYS A 71 32.58 -36.43 14.01
N ALA A 72 32.50 -35.71 15.14
CA ALA A 72 31.30 -34.94 15.46
C ALA A 72 31.02 -33.92 14.35
N GLN A 73 29.75 -33.90 13.94
CA GLN A 73 29.26 -33.08 12.84
C GLN A 73 28.76 -31.75 13.37
N THR A 74 29.15 -30.65 12.73
CA THR A 74 28.61 -29.32 12.98
C THR A 74 27.07 -29.34 12.85
N PRO A 75 26.31 -28.77 13.80
CA PRO A 75 24.87 -28.68 13.66
C PRO A 75 24.48 -27.78 12.49
N ASP A 76 23.33 -28.08 11.87
CA ASP A 76 22.82 -27.29 10.75
C ASP A 76 22.38 -25.89 11.20
N ALA A 77 21.87 -25.79 12.43
CA ALA A 77 21.40 -24.54 13.01
C ALA A 77 21.51 -24.50 14.54
N VAL A 78 21.53 -23.28 15.08
CA VAL A 78 21.42 -23.02 16.53
C VAL A 78 20.21 -22.12 16.78
N ILE A 79 19.37 -22.48 17.76
CA ILE A 79 18.26 -21.64 18.23
C ILE A 79 18.49 -21.30 19.69
N HIS A 80 18.61 -20.01 19.99
CA HIS A 80 19.00 -19.51 21.31
C HIS A 80 17.86 -18.78 22.02
N PHE A 81 17.24 -19.47 23.00
CA PHE A 81 16.16 -18.94 23.84
C PHE A 81 16.55 -18.81 25.31
N ALA A 82 17.70 -19.35 25.71
CA ALA A 82 18.11 -19.40 27.10
C ALA A 82 18.55 -18.04 27.62
N GLY A 83 18.14 -17.72 28.85
CA GLY A 83 18.42 -16.46 29.53
C GLY A 83 17.28 -16.09 30.49
N TYR A 84 17.48 -15.04 31.27
CA TYR A 84 16.40 -14.45 32.05
C TYR A 84 15.35 -13.86 31.11
N ALA A 85 14.07 -14.20 31.35
CA ALA A 85 12.96 -13.87 30.45
C ALA A 85 12.20 -12.58 30.82
N ARG A 86 12.47 -12.01 32.00
CA ARG A 86 11.85 -10.76 32.49
C ARG A 86 12.66 -10.17 33.66
N PRO A 87 12.45 -8.88 33.99
CA PRO A 87 12.95 -8.28 35.23
C PRO A 87 12.48 -9.04 36.49
N LEU A 88 13.12 -8.76 37.62
CA LEU A 88 12.82 -9.33 38.94
C LEU A 88 13.07 -10.84 39.10
N MET A 89 13.60 -11.52 38.09
CA MET A 89 14.07 -12.92 38.22
C MET A 89 15.46 -13.00 38.89
N ALA A 90 16.24 -11.94 38.77
CA ALA A 90 17.55 -11.75 39.40
C ALA A 90 17.82 -10.23 39.50
N PRO A 91 18.86 -9.79 40.24
CA PRO A 91 19.30 -8.40 40.21
C PRO A 91 19.62 -7.93 38.79
N ASP A 92 19.30 -6.68 38.49
CA ASP A 92 19.41 -6.04 37.18
C ASP A 92 20.76 -6.22 36.48
N ASN A 93 21.86 -6.06 37.25
CA ASN A 93 23.22 -6.25 36.75
C ASN A 93 23.49 -7.70 36.34
N GLU A 94 22.91 -8.66 37.05
CA GLU A 94 23.05 -10.08 36.75
C GLU A 94 22.21 -10.47 35.52
N ILE A 95 20.98 -9.96 35.41
CA ILE A 95 20.15 -10.16 34.22
C ILE A 95 20.88 -9.69 32.96
N PHE A 96 21.39 -8.46 32.99
CA PHE A 96 22.10 -7.88 31.84
C PHE A 96 23.36 -8.68 31.51
N LYS A 97 24.21 -8.92 32.51
CA LYS A 97 25.47 -9.65 32.34
C LYS A 97 25.24 -11.06 31.81
N SER A 98 24.35 -11.83 32.42
CA SER A 98 24.07 -13.22 32.05
C SER A 98 23.53 -13.31 30.63
N ASN A 99 22.49 -12.53 30.29
CA ASN A 99 21.90 -12.55 28.96
C ASN A 99 22.90 -12.12 27.87
N VAL A 100 23.66 -11.03 28.09
CA VAL A 100 24.64 -10.54 27.11
C VAL A 100 25.76 -11.54 26.88
N ASN A 101 26.29 -12.15 27.95
CA ASN A 101 27.32 -13.17 27.83
C ASN A 101 26.79 -14.40 27.09
N ALA A 102 25.57 -14.85 27.39
CA ALA A 102 24.94 -15.96 26.71
C ALA A 102 24.78 -15.71 25.20
N PHE A 103 24.25 -14.55 24.80
CA PHE A 103 24.17 -14.16 23.39
C PHE A 103 25.52 -14.20 22.70
N HIS A 104 26.53 -13.57 23.32
CA HIS A 104 27.87 -13.53 22.76
C HIS A 104 28.48 -14.93 22.60
N ASN A 105 28.46 -15.74 23.66
CA ASN A 105 29.06 -17.07 23.67
C ASN A 105 28.43 -18.00 22.64
N VAL A 106 27.09 -18.03 22.58
CA VAL A 106 26.36 -18.92 21.66
C VAL A 106 26.58 -18.51 20.20
N VAL A 107 26.47 -17.20 19.90
CA VAL A 107 26.68 -16.71 18.53
C VAL A 107 28.13 -16.89 18.10
N GLU A 108 29.09 -16.56 18.96
CA GLU A 108 30.53 -16.69 18.65
C GLU A 108 30.91 -18.14 18.39
N ALA A 109 30.54 -19.05 19.29
CA ALA A 109 30.89 -20.46 19.17
C ALA A 109 30.25 -21.07 17.91
N ALA A 110 28.96 -20.82 17.66
CA ALA A 110 28.27 -21.30 16.47
C ALA A 110 28.94 -20.80 15.16
N CYS A 111 29.25 -19.50 15.08
CA CYS A 111 29.92 -18.92 13.91
C CYS A 111 31.30 -19.54 13.67
N LYS A 112 32.12 -19.66 14.72
CA LYS A 112 33.47 -20.24 14.62
C LYS A 112 33.46 -21.72 14.25
N MET A 113 32.41 -22.45 14.64
CA MET A 113 32.22 -23.86 14.27
C MET A 113 31.66 -24.07 12.87
N GLY A 114 31.30 -22.99 12.17
CA GLY A 114 30.82 -23.03 10.79
C GLY A 114 29.31 -23.22 10.64
N VAL A 115 28.52 -23.05 11.71
CA VAL A 115 27.05 -23.04 11.64
C VAL A 115 26.59 -21.90 10.73
N LYS A 116 25.66 -22.19 9.81
CA LYS A 116 25.19 -21.23 8.80
C LYS A 116 23.87 -20.55 9.12
N LYS A 117 23.15 -21.06 10.13
CA LYS A 117 21.86 -20.54 10.56
C LYS A 117 21.80 -20.37 12.07
N ILE A 118 21.43 -19.17 12.53
CA ILE A 118 21.17 -18.92 13.94
C ILE A 118 19.81 -18.20 14.09
N ILE A 119 18.98 -18.63 15.02
CA ILE A 119 17.74 -17.93 15.41
C ILE A 119 17.87 -17.51 16.87
N LEU A 120 17.60 -16.25 17.17
CA LEU A 120 17.77 -15.66 18.50
C LEU A 120 16.44 -15.15 19.06
N ALA A 121 16.17 -15.44 20.33
CA ALA A 121 15.04 -14.86 21.06
C ALA A 121 15.37 -13.44 21.56
N SER A 122 14.93 -12.44 20.80
CA SER A 122 14.77 -11.06 21.27
C SER A 122 13.37 -10.86 21.89
N SER A 123 12.94 -9.63 22.11
CA SER A 123 11.65 -9.32 22.72
C SER A 123 11.12 -7.96 22.23
N VAL A 124 9.79 -7.82 22.14
CA VAL A 124 9.13 -6.51 21.87
C VAL A 124 9.45 -5.45 22.93
N THR A 125 9.99 -5.84 24.09
CA THR A 125 10.43 -4.91 25.15
C THR A 125 11.52 -3.94 24.69
N VAL A 126 12.27 -4.26 23.63
CA VAL A 126 13.30 -3.37 23.05
C VAL A 126 12.74 -2.03 22.58
N TYR A 127 11.43 -1.93 22.33
CA TYR A 127 10.76 -0.67 21.98
C TYR A 127 10.61 0.29 23.17
N GLY A 128 10.92 -0.12 24.40
CA GLY A 128 11.05 0.81 25.54
C GLY A 128 9.75 1.22 26.22
N VAL A 129 8.67 0.47 25.97
CA VAL A 129 7.36 0.67 26.60
C VAL A 129 7.14 -0.36 27.70
N THR A 130 7.41 -1.63 27.41
CA THR A 130 7.34 -2.70 28.40
C THR A 130 8.42 -2.50 29.48
N TYR A 131 8.04 -2.65 30.75
CA TYR A 131 8.91 -2.45 31.93
C TYR A 131 9.46 -1.04 32.13
N ALA A 132 8.96 -0.04 31.41
CA ALA A 132 9.30 1.35 31.66
C ALA A 132 8.84 1.81 33.05
N GLU A 133 9.61 2.68 33.67
CA GLU A 133 9.17 3.40 34.86
C GLU A 133 8.12 4.47 34.46
N GLY A 134 6.94 4.40 35.09
CA GLY A 134 5.80 5.24 34.76
C GLY A 134 5.08 4.85 33.47
N HIS A 135 4.14 5.67 33.04
CA HIS A 135 3.37 5.41 31.82
C HIS A 135 4.12 5.93 30.58
N ARG A 136 4.50 5.02 29.69
CA ARG A 136 5.05 5.33 28.37
C ARG A 136 4.12 4.81 27.27
N ASN A 137 4.07 5.55 26.18
CA ASN A 137 3.35 5.17 24.97
C ASN A 137 4.33 4.71 23.90
N PHE A 138 3.85 3.84 23.00
CA PHE A 138 4.58 3.58 21.75
C PHE A 138 4.71 4.85 20.93
N THR A 139 5.75 4.93 20.11
CA THR A 139 6.01 6.11 19.27
C THR A 139 4.98 6.23 18.14
N SER A 140 4.56 5.10 17.58
CA SER A 140 3.50 5.03 16.57
C SER A 140 2.90 3.63 16.43
N PHE A 141 1.71 3.56 15.84
CA PHE A 141 1.14 2.33 15.32
C PHE A 141 0.97 2.39 13.78
N PRO A 142 1.13 1.28 13.04
CA PRO A 142 1.64 -0.01 13.54
C PRO A 142 3.10 0.10 13.99
N ILE A 143 3.47 -0.79 14.92
CA ILE A 143 4.86 -0.97 15.34
C ILE A 143 5.47 -1.97 14.36
N ASP A 144 6.44 -1.49 13.59
CA ASP A 144 7.23 -2.30 12.67
C ASP A 144 8.68 -2.35 13.16
N GLU A 145 9.49 -3.21 12.57
CA GLU A 145 10.88 -3.45 12.96
C GLU A 145 11.79 -2.24 12.67
N THR A 146 11.27 -1.23 11.98
CA THR A 146 11.96 0.05 11.72
C THR A 146 11.81 1.06 12.85
N VAL A 147 10.89 0.82 13.80
CA VAL A 147 10.74 1.66 14.98
C VAL A 147 12.01 1.62 15.82
N ASP A 148 12.48 2.80 16.21
CA ASP A 148 13.65 2.95 17.05
C ASP A 148 13.50 2.19 18.38
N CYS A 149 14.57 1.52 18.80
CA CYS A 149 14.58 0.67 19.99
C CYS A 149 15.21 1.43 21.15
N ASN A 150 14.40 1.83 22.12
CA ASN A 150 14.83 2.65 23.25
C ASN A 150 14.54 1.95 24.59
N PRO A 151 15.21 0.81 24.88
CA PRO A 151 14.94 0.00 26.06
C PRO A 151 15.15 0.80 27.34
N THR A 152 14.26 0.58 28.32
CA THR A 152 14.24 1.33 29.59
C THR A 152 14.70 0.49 30.78
N ASP A 153 14.94 -0.79 30.58
CA ASP A 153 15.33 -1.72 31.64
C ASP A 153 16.46 -2.66 31.16
N PRO A 154 17.21 -3.27 32.10
CA PRO A 154 18.37 -4.10 31.78
C PRO A 154 18.03 -5.40 31.01
N TYR A 155 16.83 -5.96 31.19
CA TYR A 155 16.40 -7.11 30.39
C TYR A 155 16.19 -6.70 28.93
N ALA A 156 15.41 -5.65 28.66
CA ALA A 156 15.20 -5.16 27.30
C ALA A 156 16.51 -4.72 26.64
N LEU A 157 17.40 -4.05 27.38
CA LEU A 157 18.71 -3.65 26.89
C LEU A 157 19.56 -4.87 26.50
N SER A 158 19.53 -5.95 27.30
CA SER A 158 20.27 -7.18 26.98
C SER A 158 19.81 -7.81 25.65
N LYS A 159 18.51 -7.74 25.34
CA LYS A 159 17.96 -8.23 24.07
C LYS A 159 18.43 -7.40 22.88
N LEU A 160 18.43 -6.07 23.00
CA LEU A 160 18.94 -5.18 21.96
C LEU A 160 20.46 -5.36 21.73
N VAL A 161 21.23 -5.59 22.78
CA VAL A 161 22.65 -5.97 22.67
C VAL A 161 22.79 -7.30 21.91
N GLY A 162 21.95 -8.30 22.20
CA GLY A 162 21.89 -9.56 21.45
C GLY A 162 21.63 -9.36 19.96
N GLU A 163 20.68 -8.49 19.59
CA GLU A 163 20.43 -8.13 18.18
C GLU A 163 21.66 -7.47 17.52
N THR A 164 22.38 -6.65 18.27
CA THR A 164 23.59 -5.97 17.79
C THR A 164 24.75 -6.95 17.59
N VAL A 165 24.94 -7.91 18.50
CA VAL A 165 25.89 -9.02 18.37
C VAL A 165 25.57 -9.83 17.11
N ALA A 166 24.30 -10.20 16.92
CA ALA A 166 23.84 -10.91 15.73
C ALA A 166 24.19 -10.17 14.43
N ARG A 167 23.89 -8.87 14.36
CA ARG A 167 24.19 -8.06 13.17
C ARG A 167 25.68 -8.07 12.84
N SER A 168 26.52 -7.93 13.86
CA SER A 168 27.97 -7.92 13.72
C SER A 168 28.50 -9.25 13.17
N TYR A 169 28.07 -10.37 13.77
CA TYR A 169 28.54 -11.70 13.39
C TYR A 169 27.98 -12.17 12.04
N ALA A 170 26.71 -11.89 11.73
CA ALA A 170 26.13 -12.20 10.42
C ALA A 170 26.91 -11.51 9.29
N SER A 171 27.23 -10.22 9.47
CA SER A 171 28.03 -9.45 8.52
C SER A 171 29.47 -9.98 8.40
N ARG A 172 30.11 -10.31 9.53
CA ARG A 172 31.49 -10.80 9.57
C ARG A 172 31.67 -12.19 8.95
N PHE A 173 30.74 -13.10 9.19
CA PHE A 173 30.85 -14.51 8.78
C PHE A 173 30.05 -14.85 7.52
N GLY A 174 29.22 -13.93 7.02
CA GLY A 174 28.37 -14.15 5.85
C GLY A 174 27.35 -15.26 6.09
N ILE A 175 26.69 -15.25 7.25
CA ILE A 175 25.69 -16.25 7.65
C ILE A 175 24.35 -15.59 7.97
N ASP A 176 23.30 -16.42 8.02
CA ASP A 176 21.97 -15.95 8.37
C ASP A 176 21.76 -15.98 9.88
N ILE A 177 21.40 -14.83 10.46
CA ILE A 177 21.01 -14.71 11.87
C ILE A 177 19.69 -13.95 11.97
N TYR A 178 18.65 -14.63 12.46
CA TYR A 178 17.30 -14.08 12.57
C TYR A 178 16.93 -13.84 14.03
N CYS A 179 16.63 -12.60 14.38
CA CYS A 179 16.21 -12.22 15.71
C CYS A 179 14.68 -12.13 15.77
N LEU A 180 14.06 -12.91 16.64
CA LEU A 180 12.62 -12.87 16.87
C LEU A 180 12.34 -11.96 18.07
N ARG A 181 11.74 -10.78 17.85
CA ARG A 181 11.19 -9.92 18.90
C ARG A 181 9.87 -10.50 19.38
N ILE A 182 9.96 -11.42 20.34
CA ILE A 182 8.81 -12.18 20.84
C ILE A 182 7.91 -11.25 21.67
N GLY A 183 6.60 -11.31 21.37
CA GLY A 183 5.55 -10.64 22.11
C GLY A 183 5.24 -11.31 23.46
N ALA A 184 4.10 -10.96 24.05
CA ALA A 184 3.62 -11.67 25.23
C ALA A 184 3.27 -13.11 24.85
N VAL A 185 4.09 -14.08 25.29
CA VAL A 185 3.82 -15.51 25.04
C VAL A 185 2.61 -15.96 25.85
N ILE A 186 1.63 -16.53 25.16
CA ILE A 186 0.41 -17.02 25.78
C ILE A 186 0.15 -18.46 25.32
N GLU A 187 -0.14 -19.31 26.29
CA GLU A 187 -0.47 -20.71 26.05
C GLU A 187 -1.97 -20.86 25.79
N PRO A 188 -2.41 -21.82 24.97
CA PRO A 188 -3.82 -21.93 24.57
C PRO A 188 -4.82 -22.05 25.73
N ASP A 189 -4.43 -22.69 26.82
CA ASP A 189 -5.23 -22.83 28.05
C ASP A 189 -5.38 -21.51 28.84
N GLN A 190 -4.57 -20.50 28.52
CA GLN A 190 -4.58 -19.19 29.17
C GLN A 190 -5.39 -18.14 28.41
N TYR A 191 -5.90 -18.45 27.22
CA TYR A 191 -6.58 -17.48 26.34
C TYR A 191 -7.78 -16.84 26.99
N GLU A 192 -8.71 -17.65 27.47
CA GLU A 192 -9.95 -17.16 28.09
C GLU A 192 -9.64 -16.21 29.26
N GLN A 193 -8.75 -16.62 30.16
CA GLN A 193 -8.41 -15.81 31.33
C GLN A 193 -7.66 -14.52 30.95
N LYS A 194 -6.61 -14.62 30.11
CA LYS A 194 -5.76 -13.47 29.79
C LYS A 194 -6.47 -12.48 28.88
N PHE A 195 -7.16 -12.93 27.85
CA PHE A 195 -7.80 -12.03 26.89
C PHE A 195 -8.96 -11.29 27.56
N THR A 196 -9.75 -11.97 28.40
CA THR A 196 -10.78 -11.33 29.22
C THR A 196 -10.18 -10.24 30.10
N ARG A 197 -9.13 -10.56 30.87
CA ARG A 197 -8.45 -9.59 31.73
C ARG A 197 -7.88 -8.40 30.97
N TYR A 198 -7.30 -8.64 29.79
CA TYR A 198 -6.74 -7.60 28.93
C TYR A 198 -7.83 -6.70 28.37
N ASN A 199 -9.01 -7.24 28.07
CA ASN A 199 -10.11 -6.47 27.51
C ASN A 199 -10.94 -5.72 28.58
N GLU A 200 -10.97 -6.21 29.82
CA GLU A 200 -11.61 -5.52 30.96
C GLU A 200 -10.85 -4.26 31.40
N THR A 201 -9.52 -4.25 31.25
CA THR A 201 -8.65 -3.15 31.71
C THR A 201 -7.57 -2.80 30.67
N PRO A 202 -7.94 -2.48 29.43
CA PRO A 202 -6.99 -2.44 28.31
C PRO A 202 -5.86 -1.43 28.50
N GLU A 203 -6.13 -0.29 29.14
CA GLU A 203 -5.13 0.73 29.43
C GLU A 203 -4.01 0.23 30.35
N ALA A 204 -4.32 -0.73 31.24
CA ALA A 204 -3.33 -1.35 32.14
C ALA A 204 -2.36 -2.29 31.40
N TRP A 205 -2.71 -2.72 30.18
CA TRP A 205 -1.94 -3.68 29.39
C TRP A 205 -1.29 -3.07 28.14
N ALA A 206 -1.25 -1.74 28.06
CA ALA A 206 -0.54 -1.02 27.00
C ALA A 206 0.92 -1.48 26.83
N VAL A 207 1.54 -1.99 27.89
CA VAL A 207 2.90 -2.54 27.90
C VAL A 207 3.16 -3.68 26.91
N HIS A 208 2.12 -4.39 26.44
CA HIS A 208 2.26 -5.46 25.43
C HIS A 208 1.83 -5.01 24.02
N GLY A 209 1.42 -3.75 23.85
CA GLY A 209 0.84 -3.25 22.60
C GLY A 209 -0.43 -3.99 22.17
N TRP A 210 -1.09 -4.70 23.10
CA TRP A 210 -2.22 -5.59 22.85
C TRP A 210 -1.96 -6.68 21.80
N SER A 211 -0.68 -6.95 21.55
CA SER A 211 -0.19 -8.06 20.74
C SER A 211 0.17 -9.24 21.64
N TYR A 212 0.15 -10.44 21.08
CA TYR A 212 0.56 -11.66 21.77
C TYR A 212 1.29 -12.61 20.82
N THR A 213 1.89 -13.65 21.37
CA THR A 213 2.49 -14.76 20.63
C THR A 213 1.91 -16.06 21.18
N ASP A 214 1.17 -16.81 20.37
CA ASP A 214 0.78 -18.19 20.67
C ASP A 214 2.06 -19.01 20.82
N ALA A 215 2.18 -19.74 21.94
CA ALA A 215 3.36 -20.54 22.21
C ALA A 215 3.65 -21.58 21.10
N ARG A 216 2.61 -22.08 20.41
CA ARG A 216 2.71 -23.04 19.29
C ARG A 216 3.21 -22.36 18.02
N ASP A 217 2.67 -21.18 17.71
CA ASP A 217 3.04 -20.44 16.49
C ASP A 217 4.50 -19.98 16.54
N LEU A 218 5.04 -19.72 17.73
CA LEU A 218 6.46 -19.44 17.90
C LEU A 218 7.36 -20.59 17.41
N GLY A 219 6.91 -21.84 17.56
CA GLY A 219 7.57 -23.02 17.01
C GLY A 219 7.55 -23.04 15.49
N GLN A 220 6.40 -22.72 14.90
CA GLN A 220 6.25 -22.59 13.45
C GLN A 220 7.11 -21.45 12.89
N MET A 221 7.18 -20.30 13.56
CA MET A 221 8.06 -19.19 13.19
C MET A 221 9.53 -19.63 13.16
N CYS A 222 9.97 -20.40 14.16
CA CYS A 222 11.32 -20.97 14.18
C CYS A 222 11.55 -21.94 13.02
N HIS A 223 10.62 -22.85 12.74
CA HIS A 223 10.71 -23.77 11.59
C HIS A 223 10.82 -23.01 10.26
N LEU A 224 9.96 -22.01 10.03
CA LEU A 224 10.01 -21.18 8.83
C LEU A 224 11.33 -20.41 8.71
N GLY A 225 11.86 -19.91 9.85
CA GLY A 225 13.18 -19.30 9.91
C GLY A 225 14.32 -20.27 9.58
N LEU A 226 14.19 -21.56 9.92
CA LEU A 226 15.13 -22.59 9.53
C LEU A 226 15.08 -22.86 8.03
N GLU A 227 13.90 -22.87 7.41
CA GLU A 227 13.73 -23.14 5.96
C GLU A 227 14.15 -21.96 5.08
N LYS A 228 14.15 -20.74 5.60
CA LYS A 228 14.47 -19.53 4.82
C LYS A 228 15.94 -19.16 4.90
N ASP A 229 16.65 -19.21 3.78
CA ASP A 229 18.05 -18.78 3.66
C ASP A 229 18.24 -17.48 2.84
N GLY A 230 19.38 -16.82 3.02
CA GLY A 230 19.88 -15.74 2.17
C GLY A 230 19.44 -14.32 2.56
N LEU A 231 18.95 -14.12 3.79
CA LEU A 231 18.52 -12.79 4.26
C LEU A 231 19.59 -12.06 5.08
N GLY A 232 20.69 -12.72 5.42
CA GLY A 232 21.73 -12.18 6.30
C GLY A 232 21.21 -11.96 7.72
N TRP A 233 21.42 -10.75 8.26
CA TRP A 233 20.82 -10.36 9.53
C TRP A 233 19.43 -9.78 9.33
N GLN A 234 18.44 -10.34 10.01
CA GLN A 234 17.07 -9.83 10.02
C GLN A 234 16.49 -9.83 11.42
N VAL A 235 15.56 -8.91 11.65
CA VAL A 235 14.75 -8.85 12.86
C VAL A 235 13.29 -8.96 12.46
N PHE A 236 12.51 -9.71 13.24
CA PHE A 236 11.09 -9.92 13.01
C PHE A 236 10.33 -9.71 14.31
N ASN A 237 9.23 -8.96 14.28
CA ASN A 237 8.23 -9.02 15.33
C ASN A 237 7.55 -10.40 15.29
N ALA A 238 7.78 -11.20 16.32
CA ALA A 238 7.24 -12.55 16.43
C ALA A 238 5.94 -12.50 17.25
N THR A 239 4.87 -12.00 16.63
CA THR A 239 3.53 -11.85 17.21
C THR A 239 2.47 -12.43 16.28
N ASN A 240 1.31 -12.77 16.82
CA ASN A 240 0.14 -13.15 16.02
C ASN A 240 -0.36 -11.98 15.15
N ASP A 241 -1.04 -12.33 14.07
CA ASP A 241 -1.77 -11.42 13.17
C ASP A 241 -3.08 -10.88 13.80
N GLN A 242 -3.49 -11.47 14.92
CA GLN A 242 -4.60 -11.06 15.76
C GLN A 242 -4.12 -10.32 17.01
N MET A 243 -4.98 -9.46 17.55
CA MET A 243 -4.75 -8.78 18.83
C MET A 243 -5.63 -9.40 19.94
N THR A 244 -5.37 -9.02 21.19
CA THR A 244 -6.12 -9.53 22.35
C THR A 244 -7.53 -8.93 22.48
N SER A 245 -7.94 -8.06 21.56
CA SER A 245 -9.27 -7.42 21.52
C SER A 245 -10.01 -7.80 20.23
N LEU A 246 -11.34 -7.90 20.33
CA LEU A 246 -12.24 -8.14 19.20
C LEU A 246 -12.71 -6.83 18.54
N GLU A 247 -12.38 -5.68 19.12
CA GLU A 247 -12.66 -4.38 18.52
C GLU A 247 -11.76 -4.14 17.29
N PRO A 248 -12.24 -3.43 16.23
CA PRO A 248 -11.38 -3.00 15.14
C PRO A 248 -10.15 -2.26 15.66
N THR A 249 -8.95 -2.73 15.28
CA THR A 249 -7.67 -2.30 15.87
C THR A 249 -7.48 -0.77 15.88
N THR A 250 -7.93 -0.08 14.83
CA THR A 250 -7.80 1.39 14.77
C THR A 250 -8.66 2.08 15.83
N ASP A 251 -9.90 1.64 16.01
CA ASP A 251 -10.85 2.23 16.96
C ASP A 251 -10.42 1.93 18.39
N PHE A 252 -10.02 0.68 18.65
CA PHE A 252 -9.47 0.27 19.93
C PHE A 252 -8.28 1.14 20.31
N LEU A 253 -7.26 1.24 19.43
CA LEU A 253 -6.04 2.03 19.71
C LEU A 253 -6.32 3.53 19.87
N GLN A 254 -7.27 4.09 19.14
CA GLN A 254 -7.69 5.48 19.34
C GLN A 254 -8.32 5.70 20.71
N ARG A 255 -9.08 4.73 21.23
CA ARG A 255 -9.71 4.78 22.55
C ARG A 255 -8.69 4.60 23.68
N VAL A 256 -7.83 3.58 23.57
CA VAL A 256 -6.93 3.17 24.67
C VAL A 256 -5.54 3.82 24.62
N SER A 257 -5.15 4.38 23.48
CA SER A 257 -3.89 5.09 23.29
C SER A 257 -4.05 6.34 22.39
N PRO A 258 -4.95 7.28 22.75
CA PRO A 258 -5.29 8.44 21.90
C PRO A 258 -4.09 9.36 21.60
N GLY A 259 -3.06 9.34 22.43
CA GLY A 259 -1.83 10.13 22.26
C GLY A 259 -0.79 9.50 21.35
N THR A 260 -0.95 8.22 20.96
CA THR A 260 0.02 7.53 20.10
C THR A 260 -0.25 7.82 18.63
N ARG A 261 0.81 8.15 17.90
CA ARG A 261 0.70 8.52 16.48
C ARG A 261 0.26 7.32 15.64
N MET A 262 -0.92 7.40 15.01
CA MET A 262 -1.30 6.45 13.96
C MET A 262 -0.63 6.88 12.65
N ARG A 263 0.21 6.02 12.06
CA ARG A 263 0.80 6.28 10.74
C ARG A 263 -0.29 6.15 9.68
N VAL A 264 -0.86 7.29 9.27
CA VAL A 264 -1.82 7.36 8.16
C VAL A 264 -1.07 7.58 6.85
N GLY A 265 -0.61 6.49 6.22
CA GLY A 265 0.23 6.55 5.02
C GLY A 265 -0.41 7.27 3.83
N MET A 266 -1.73 7.13 3.65
CA MET A 266 -2.42 7.66 2.46
C MET A 266 -2.34 9.18 2.31
N ARG A 267 -2.22 9.93 3.42
CA ARG A 267 -2.04 11.40 3.40
C ARG A 267 -0.74 11.83 2.73
N PHE A 268 0.29 10.98 2.74
CA PHE A 268 1.58 11.26 2.12
C PHE A 268 1.63 10.88 0.63
N SER A 269 0.58 10.26 0.09
CA SER A 269 0.54 9.81 -1.31
C SER A 269 0.57 10.97 -2.29
N LEU A 270 -0.47 11.81 -2.36
CA LEU A 270 -0.56 12.85 -3.39
C LEU A 270 0.62 13.84 -3.34
N GLN A 271 0.97 14.34 -2.16
CA GLN A 271 2.07 15.29 -2.00
C GLN A 271 3.43 14.73 -2.39
N SER A 272 3.59 13.40 -2.49
CA SER A 272 4.83 12.80 -3.01
C SER A 272 5.06 13.19 -4.48
N ARG A 273 4.00 13.51 -5.24
CA ARG A 273 4.09 14.06 -6.60
C ARG A 273 4.94 15.33 -6.62
N GLU A 274 4.64 16.28 -5.73
CA GLU A 274 5.37 17.54 -5.61
C GLU A 274 6.81 17.30 -5.18
N LEU A 275 7.01 16.44 -4.16
CA LEU A 275 8.36 16.11 -3.71
C LEU A 275 9.22 15.48 -4.80
N ILE A 276 8.64 14.63 -5.65
CA ILE A 276 9.34 14.03 -6.80
C ILE A 276 9.65 15.11 -7.83
N ALA A 277 8.69 15.99 -8.13
CA ALA A 277 8.89 17.07 -9.07
C ALA A 277 10.04 17.98 -8.64
N ASP A 278 10.00 18.46 -7.39
CA ASP A 278 11.00 19.34 -6.80
C ASP A 278 12.37 18.66 -6.71
N ASN A 279 12.41 17.36 -6.40
CA ASN A 279 13.66 16.61 -6.28
C ASN A 279 14.38 16.47 -7.63
N ILE A 280 13.67 16.02 -8.68
CA ILE A 280 14.24 15.87 -10.02
C ILE A 280 14.68 17.22 -10.56
N GLU A 281 13.86 18.25 -10.41
CA GLU A 281 14.18 19.63 -10.81
C GLU A 281 15.44 20.14 -10.11
N THR A 282 15.49 20.01 -8.78
CA THR A 282 16.64 20.48 -7.96
C THR A 282 17.94 19.83 -8.40
N ILE A 283 17.97 18.50 -8.52
CA ILE A 283 19.20 17.78 -8.87
C ILE A 283 19.62 18.08 -10.31
N THR A 284 18.69 18.04 -11.26
CA THR A 284 18.97 18.31 -12.67
C THR A 284 19.54 19.72 -12.87
N CYS A 285 18.91 20.71 -12.22
CA CYS A 285 19.35 22.11 -12.32
C CYS A 285 20.69 22.33 -11.61
N ALA A 286 20.87 21.83 -10.39
CA ALA A 286 22.10 22.02 -9.61
C ALA A 286 23.33 21.35 -10.23
N GLN A 287 23.16 20.15 -10.80
CA GLN A 287 24.24 19.39 -11.43
C GLN A 287 24.43 19.72 -12.92
N ALA A 288 23.64 20.65 -13.47
CA ALA A 288 23.70 21.06 -14.86
C ALA A 288 23.61 19.89 -15.88
N HIS A 289 22.83 18.85 -15.58
CA HIS A 289 22.63 17.74 -16.51
C HIS A 289 21.97 18.19 -17.81
N ASP A 290 22.50 17.77 -18.97
CA ASP A 290 21.95 18.16 -20.28
C ASP A 290 20.60 17.51 -20.60
N ALA A 291 20.33 16.34 -20.03
CA ALA A 291 19.15 15.53 -20.34
C ALA A 291 18.71 14.67 -19.16
N THR A 292 17.43 14.26 -19.16
CA THR A 292 16.83 13.45 -18.09
C THR A 292 16.09 12.23 -18.65
N ILE A 293 16.44 11.03 -18.18
CA ILE A 293 15.58 9.84 -18.34
C ILE A 293 14.97 9.54 -16.97
N ALA A 294 13.65 9.66 -16.84
CA ALA A 294 12.95 9.36 -15.61
C ALA A 294 12.21 8.02 -15.72
N ILE A 295 12.32 7.17 -14.68
CA ILE A 295 11.78 5.81 -14.69
C ILE A 295 10.72 5.64 -13.58
N PRO A 296 9.53 6.26 -13.71
CA PRO A 296 8.47 6.12 -12.72
C PRO A 296 7.74 4.76 -12.83
N GLY A 297 7.32 4.21 -11.69
CA GLY A 297 6.66 2.89 -11.63
C GLY A 297 5.32 2.82 -10.90
N CYS A 298 4.91 3.88 -10.18
CA CYS A 298 3.68 3.89 -9.38
C CYS A 298 2.96 5.25 -9.48
N ASP A 299 1.65 5.25 -9.25
CA ASP A 299 0.68 6.34 -9.43
C ASP A 299 1.27 7.76 -9.50
N LYS A 300 1.81 8.24 -8.38
CA LYS A 300 2.21 9.65 -8.21
C LYS A 300 3.60 9.95 -8.77
N ASN A 301 4.39 8.92 -9.07
CA ASN A 301 5.72 9.06 -9.65
C ASN A 301 5.64 9.61 -11.08
N MET A 302 4.74 9.05 -11.89
CA MET A 302 4.55 9.45 -13.30
C MET A 302 4.34 10.96 -13.47
N PRO A 303 3.32 11.58 -12.84
CA PRO A 303 3.08 13.00 -13.02
C PRO A 303 4.15 13.86 -12.34
N GLY A 304 4.75 13.41 -11.23
CA GLY A 304 5.88 14.13 -10.61
C GLY A 304 7.09 14.24 -11.54
N CYS A 305 7.42 13.16 -12.25
CA CYS A 305 8.49 13.19 -13.26
C CYS A 305 8.15 14.11 -14.43
N VAL A 306 6.91 14.08 -14.93
CA VAL A 306 6.48 14.95 -16.03
C VAL A 306 6.50 16.42 -15.62
N MET A 307 6.02 16.75 -14.42
CA MET A 307 6.07 18.11 -13.88
C MET A 307 7.52 18.61 -13.81
N ALA A 308 8.45 17.81 -13.28
CA ALA A 308 9.86 18.19 -13.23
C ALA A 308 10.44 18.51 -14.61
N VAL A 309 10.27 17.61 -15.58
CA VAL A 309 10.84 17.80 -16.92
C VAL A 309 10.18 18.94 -17.69
N ALA A 310 8.91 19.21 -17.42
CA ALA A 310 8.21 20.38 -17.96
C ALA A 310 8.73 21.70 -17.37
N ARG A 311 9.04 21.74 -16.07
CA ARG A 311 9.61 22.92 -15.38
C ARG A 311 11.02 23.23 -15.86
N HIS A 312 11.96 22.28 -15.80
CA HIS A 312 13.35 22.53 -16.21
C HIS A 312 13.54 22.53 -17.73
N ASN A 313 12.59 21.95 -18.49
CA ASN A 313 12.49 21.98 -19.94
C ASN A 313 13.80 21.63 -20.70
N ARG A 314 14.46 20.54 -20.28
CA ARG A 314 15.64 19.97 -20.96
C ARG A 314 15.26 18.68 -21.69
N PRO A 315 15.98 18.25 -22.75
CA PRO A 315 15.74 16.96 -23.41
C PRO A 315 15.44 15.84 -22.42
N SER A 316 14.25 15.25 -22.50
CA SER A 316 13.81 14.27 -21.50
C SER A 316 12.95 13.17 -22.10
N VAL A 317 13.08 11.96 -21.55
CA VAL A 317 12.25 10.78 -21.88
C VAL A 317 11.73 10.16 -20.59
N ILE A 318 10.45 9.79 -20.58
CA ILE A 318 9.80 9.10 -19.46
C ILE A 318 9.64 7.62 -19.80
N VAL A 319 10.07 6.73 -18.91
CA VAL A 319 10.00 5.27 -19.07
C VAL A 319 9.12 4.68 -17.98
N TYR A 320 7.95 4.18 -18.34
CA TYR A 320 7.09 3.53 -17.36
C TYR A 320 7.68 2.18 -16.92
N GLY A 321 7.75 1.94 -15.61
CA GLY A 321 8.25 0.67 -15.05
C GLY A 321 7.45 -0.56 -15.49
N GLY A 322 6.18 -0.38 -15.88
CA GLY A 322 5.32 -1.43 -16.41
C GLY A 322 4.24 -1.89 -15.43
N THR A 323 3.18 -2.48 -15.99
CA THR A 323 2.08 -3.06 -15.22
C THR A 323 2.47 -4.42 -14.62
N VAL A 324 1.90 -4.76 -13.47
CA VAL A 324 1.95 -6.12 -12.91
C VAL A 324 1.12 -7.07 -13.77
N GLN A 325 1.48 -8.35 -13.74
CA GLN A 325 0.72 -9.43 -14.38
C GLN A 325 -0.61 -9.67 -13.66
N GLY A 326 -1.59 -10.24 -14.37
CA GLY A 326 -2.87 -10.63 -13.80
C GLY A 326 -2.71 -11.66 -12.67
N GLY A 327 -3.30 -11.38 -11.51
CA GLY A 327 -3.34 -12.31 -10.38
C GLY A 327 -4.38 -13.43 -10.57
N TYR A 328 -4.23 -14.52 -9.82
CA TYR A 328 -5.15 -15.66 -9.86
C TYR A 328 -5.41 -16.21 -8.46
N CYS A 329 -6.68 -16.48 -8.15
CA CYS A 329 -7.09 -17.11 -6.91
C CYS A 329 -7.38 -18.59 -7.16
N GLU A 330 -6.55 -19.47 -6.61
CA GLU A 330 -6.71 -20.93 -6.75
C GLU A 330 -8.03 -21.43 -6.15
N VAL A 331 -8.42 -20.88 -5.00
CA VAL A 331 -9.65 -21.27 -4.29
C VAL A 331 -10.90 -20.90 -5.09
N LEU A 332 -10.95 -19.67 -5.60
CA LEU A 332 -12.10 -19.17 -6.37
C LEU A 332 -12.02 -19.51 -7.87
N LYS A 333 -10.90 -20.07 -8.32
CA LYS A 333 -10.60 -20.40 -9.73
C LYS A 333 -10.86 -19.24 -10.69
N LYS A 334 -10.53 -18.02 -10.27
CA LYS A 334 -10.79 -16.81 -11.06
C LYS A 334 -9.62 -15.82 -11.02
N PRO A 335 -9.46 -14.98 -12.06
CA PRO A 335 -8.53 -13.86 -12.04
C PRO A 335 -8.86 -12.86 -10.94
N ILE A 336 -7.84 -12.34 -10.27
CA ILE A 336 -7.94 -11.38 -9.17
C ILE A 336 -6.86 -10.30 -9.28
N ASP A 337 -6.99 -9.25 -8.48
CA ASP A 337 -6.06 -8.13 -8.38
C ASP A 337 -6.14 -7.48 -7.00
N ILE A 338 -5.40 -6.39 -6.80
CA ILE A 338 -5.37 -5.66 -5.53
C ILE A 338 -6.75 -5.13 -5.10
N VAL A 339 -7.64 -4.81 -6.05
CA VAL A 339 -9.02 -4.37 -5.70
C VAL A 339 -9.80 -5.53 -5.10
N THR A 340 -9.58 -6.73 -5.62
CA THR A 340 -10.21 -7.95 -5.11
C THR A 340 -9.86 -8.18 -3.63
N CYS A 341 -8.65 -7.79 -3.17
CA CYS A 341 -8.29 -7.87 -1.75
C CYS A 341 -9.19 -6.98 -0.88
N TYR A 342 -9.45 -5.74 -1.32
CA TYR A 342 -10.32 -4.82 -0.57
C TYR A 342 -11.78 -5.26 -0.59
N GLU A 343 -12.26 -5.76 -1.73
CA GLU A 343 -13.61 -6.33 -1.83
C GLU A 343 -13.76 -7.57 -0.94
N ALA A 344 -12.75 -8.44 -0.90
CA ALA A 344 -12.73 -9.62 -0.05
C ALA A 344 -12.75 -9.25 1.44
N GLN A 345 -11.96 -8.24 1.84
CA GLN A 345 -11.99 -7.69 3.21
C GLN A 345 -13.39 -7.16 3.56
N GLY A 346 -14.00 -6.37 2.68
CA GLY A 346 -15.36 -5.86 2.88
C GLY A 346 -16.38 -6.99 3.04
N ALA A 347 -16.35 -7.97 2.13
CA ALA A 347 -17.24 -9.12 2.18
C ALA A 347 -17.00 -9.99 3.43
N TYR A 348 -15.76 -10.10 3.92
CA TYR A 348 -15.44 -10.81 5.15
C TYR A 348 -16.12 -10.15 6.36
N LEU A 349 -16.00 -8.83 6.49
CA LEU A 349 -16.61 -8.05 7.59
C LEU A 349 -18.14 -8.15 7.62
N PHE A 350 -18.80 -8.26 6.47
CA PHE A 350 -20.25 -8.45 6.38
C PHE A 350 -20.70 -9.92 6.41
N GLY A 351 -19.78 -10.87 6.59
CA GLY A 351 -20.09 -12.30 6.57
C GLY A 351 -20.59 -12.81 5.21
N THR A 352 -20.36 -12.06 4.11
CA THR A 352 -20.79 -12.42 2.76
C THR A 352 -19.70 -13.08 1.93
N LEU A 353 -18.44 -13.10 2.39
CA LEU A 353 -17.32 -13.68 1.63
C LEU A 353 -17.51 -15.17 1.31
N GLY A 354 -18.11 -15.95 2.21
CA GLY A 354 -18.40 -17.37 1.97
C GLY A 354 -19.39 -17.62 0.82
N SER A 355 -20.09 -16.59 0.32
CA SER A 355 -20.95 -16.69 -0.87
C SER A 355 -20.19 -16.57 -2.19
N TRP A 356 -18.88 -16.27 -2.16
CA TRP A 356 -18.07 -16.14 -3.37
C TRP A 356 -17.71 -17.49 -4.01
N THR A 357 -18.00 -18.59 -3.31
CA THR A 357 -17.83 -19.96 -3.77
C THR A 357 -19.05 -20.80 -3.41
N ASP A 358 -19.40 -21.73 -4.29
CA ASP A 358 -20.42 -22.76 -4.01
C ASP A 358 -19.87 -23.91 -3.17
N ASP A 359 -18.54 -24.03 -3.08
CA ASP A 359 -17.86 -25.06 -2.29
C ASP A 359 -17.93 -24.74 -0.79
N LYS A 360 -18.78 -25.46 -0.07
CA LYS A 360 -18.99 -25.28 1.38
C LYS A 360 -17.86 -25.84 2.26
N SER A 361 -16.87 -26.52 1.67
CA SER A 361 -15.69 -26.96 2.42
C SER A 361 -14.69 -25.83 2.67
N VAL A 362 -14.74 -24.76 1.86
CA VAL A 362 -13.82 -23.64 1.92
C VAL A 362 -14.28 -22.60 2.94
N THR A 363 -13.40 -22.17 3.83
CA THR A 363 -13.71 -21.11 4.80
C THR A 363 -13.49 -19.70 4.23
N PRO A 364 -14.20 -18.67 4.74
CA PRO A 364 -13.91 -17.27 4.39
C PRO A 364 -12.44 -16.86 4.60
N GLU A 365 -11.79 -17.39 5.63
CA GLU A 365 -10.37 -17.16 5.93
C GLU A 365 -9.45 -17.75 4.84
N GLU A 366 -9.77 -18.93 4.33
CA GLU A 366 -9.05 -19.56 3.21
C GLU A 366 -9.20 -18.74 1.92
N ILE A 367 -10.41 -18.23 1.64
CA ILE A 367 -10.64 -17.33 0.51
C ILE A 367 -9.79 -16.07 0.67
N LEU A 368 -9.82 -15.44 1.85
CA LEU A 368 -9.08 -14.21 2.12
C LEU A 368 -7.57 -14.43 1.94
N SER A 369 -7.02 -15.51 2.50
CA SER A 369 -5.60 -15.85 2.37
C SER A 369 -5.20 -16.17 0.92
N SER A 370 -6.05 -16.88 0.17
CA SER A 370 -5.79 -17.18 -1.24
C SER A 370 -5.83 -15.92 -2.11
N VAL A 371 -6.77 -15.01 -1.84
CA VAL A 371 -6.84 -13.71 -2.53
C VAL A 371 -5.61 -12.86 -2.24
N GLU A 372 -5.21 -12.75 -0.96
CA GLU A 372 -4.01 -12.00 -0.56
C GLU A 372 -2.75 -12.51 -1.27
N LYS A 373 -2.52 -13.83 -1.26
CA LYS A 373 -1.33 -14.45 -1.86
C LYS A 373 -1.33 -14.38 -3.39
N GLY A 374 -2.51 -14.39 -4.03
CA GLY A 374 -2.63 -14.48 -5.48
C GLY A 374 -2.83 -13.14 -6.21
N ALA A 375 -3.17 -12.05 -5.52
CA ALA A 375 -3.56 -10.79 -6.14
C ALA A 375 -2.41 -10.03 -6.83
N VAL A 376 -1.19 -10.16 -6.31
CA VAL A 376 0.00 -9.45 -6.81
C VAL A 376 1.12 -10.45 -7.07
N PRO A 377 1.14 -11.12 -8.24
CA PRO A 377 2.03 -12.25 -8.50
C PRO A 377 3.50 -11.86 -8.76
N GLY A 378 3.81 -10.57 -8.91
CA GLY A 378 5.15 -10.12 -9.27
C GLY A 378 5.31 -8.59 -9.27
N PRO A 379 6.40 -8.07 -9.84
CA PRO A 379 6.66 -6.63 -9.89
C PRO A 379 5.74 -5.92 -10.90
N GLY A 380 5.54 -4.62 -10.68
CA GLY A 380 4.79 -3.72 -11.57
C GLY A 380 3.70 -2.94 -10.86
N ALA A 381 3.15 -1.93 -11.53
CA ALA A 381 2.01 -1.16 -11.00
C ALA A 381 0.68 -1.92 -11.14
N CYS A 382 -0.37 -1.47 -10.46
CA CYS A 382 -1.69 -2.12 -10.45
C CYS A 382 -2.23 -2.43 -11.87
N GLY A 383 -2.68 -3.67 -12.10
CA GLY A 383 -2.98 -4.22 -13.43
C GLY A 383 -4.11 -3.56 -14.24
N GLY A 384 -5.13 -3.03 -13.56
CA GLY A 384 -6.27 -2.39 -14.21
C GLY A 384 -5.96 -0.99 -14.75
N MET A 385 -6.94 -0.35 -15.41
CA MET A 385 -6.88 1.04 -15.84
C MET A 385 -7.09 2.00 -14.65
N TYR A 386 -6.28 1.81 -13.61
CA TYR A 386 -6.16 2.71 -12.45
C TYR A 386 -5.22 3.86 -12.79
N THR A 387 -4.86 4.66 -11.78
CA THR A 387 -4.07 5.88 -11.95
C THR A 387 -2.74 5.62 -12.65
N ALA A 388 -1.97 4.59 -12.24
CA ALA A 388 -0.68 4.31 -12.86
C ALA A 388 -0.76 4.07 -14.38
N ASN A 389 -1.60 3.12 -14.80
CA ASN A 389 -1.77 2.80 -16.23
C ASN A 389 -2.48 3.91 -17.02
N SER A 390 -3.39 4.66 -16.38
CA SER A 390 -3.99 5.85 -17.01
C SER A 390 -2.93 6.90 -17.33
N LEU A 391 -2.04 7.19 -16.36
CA LEU A 391 -0.99 8.18 -16.54
C LEU A 391 0.11 7.69 -17.49
N ALA A 392 0.47 6.41 -17.45
CA ALA A 392 1.38 5.84 -18.44
C ALA A 392 0.83 6.01 -19.87
N THR A 393 -0.45 5.72 -20.08
CA THR A 393 -1.14 5.91 -21.38
C THR A 393 -1.16 7.39 -21.79
N ILE A 394 -1.49 8.29 -20.85
CA ILE A 394 -1.47 9.74 -21.08
C ILE A 394 -0.09 10.20 -21.51
N ILE A 395 0.97 9.78 -20.81
CA ILE A 395 2.35 10.22 -21.07
C ILE A 395 2.86 9.71 -22.43
N GLU A 396 2.52 8.47 -22.79
CA GLU A 396 2.82 7.94 -24.13
C GLU A 396 2.08 8.72 -25.22
N THR A 397 0.81 9.06 -24.99
CA THR A 397 -0.02 9.81 -25.95
C THR A 397 0.38 11.29 -26.05
N LEU A 398 0.84 11.88 -24.95
CA LEU A 398 1.48 13.20 -24.94
C LEU A 398 2.76 13.20 -25.80
N GLY A 399 3.40 12.04 -25.96
CA GLY A 399 4.63 11.87 -26.74
C GLY A 399 5.90 11.93 -25.90
N LEU A 400 5.83 11.79 -24.57
CA LEU A 400 7.00 11.82 -23.68
C LEU A 400 7.63 10.44 -23.42
N SER A 401 6.96 9.36 -23.84
CA SER A 401 7.45 7.99 -23.77
C SER A 401 7.58 7.39 -25.17
N VAL A 402 8.46 6.39 -25.30
CA VAL A 402 8.55 5.62 -26.55
C VAL A 402 7.28 4.78 -26.76
N PRO A 403 6.85 4.54 -28.01
CA PRO A 403 5.64 3.77 -28.28
C PRO A 403 5.67 2.37 -27.67
N GLY A 404 4.59 1.99 -26.98
CA GLY A 404 4.43 0.70 -26.28
C GLY A 404 4.89 0.68 -24.81
N SER A 405 5.54 1.75 -24.33
CA SER A 405 6.04 1.83 -22.94
C SER A 405 4.92 1.61 -21.91
N SER A 406 3.76 2.20 -22.16
CA SER A 406 2.61 2.25 -21.25
C SER A 406 1.89 0.92 -21.03
N SER A 407 2.02 -0.01 -21.98
CA SER A 407 1.30 -1.30 -21.94
C SER A 407 2.21 -2.49 -21.64
N THR A 408 3.53 -2.34 -21.80
CA THR A 408 4.48 -3.44 -21.60
C THR A 408 4.53 -3.86 -20.10
N PRO A 409 4.23 -5.13 -19.75
CA PRO A 409 4.33 -5.61 -18.37
C PRO A 409 5.75 -5.51 -17.80
N ALA A 410 5.87 -5.24 -16.50
CA ALA A 410 7.16 -4.98 -15.85
C ALA A 410 8.13 -6.17 -15.93
N ALA A 411 7.62 -7.39 -15.78
CA ALA A 411 8.41 -8.62 -15.87
C ALA A 411 8.67 -9.09 -17.32
N SER A 412 8.12 -8.40 -18.33
CA SER A 412 8.27 -8.81 -19.73
C SER A 412 9.70 -8.53 -20.23
N PRO A 413 10.33 -9.46 -20.97
CA PRO A 413 11.60 -9.19 -21.66
C PRO A 413 11.52 -7.99 -22.62
N THR A 414 10.32 -7.65 -23.10
CA THR A 414 10.09 -6.46 -23.93
C THR A 414 10.39 -5.16 -23.16
N LYS A 415 10.16 -5.13 -21.83
CA LYS A 415 10.47 -3.95 -21.00
C LYS A 415 11.97 -3.67 -20.96
N MET A 416 12.80 -4.71 -20.85
CA MET A 416 14.25 -4.56 -20.92
C MET A 416 14.73 -4.10 -22.30
N ARG A 417 14.14 -4.65 -23.38
CA ARG A 417 14.46 -4.22 -24.76
C ARG A 417 14.04 -2.79 -25.08
N GLU A 418 13.17 -2.19 -24.27
CA GLU A 418 12.79 -0.79 -24.41
C GLU A 418 13.98 0.16 -24.19
N ALA A 419 15.00 -0.26 -23.41
CA ALA A 419 16.17 0.55 -23.09
C ALA A 419 16.92 1.04 -24.34
N GLU A 420 17.03 0.20 -25.38
CA GLU A 420 17.66 0.58 -26.66
C GLU A 420 16.88 1.72 -27.35
N LYS A 421 15.55 1.60 -27.41
CA LYS A 421 14.68 2.64 -27.99
C LYS A 421 14.72 3.93 -27.18
N VAL A 422 14.84 3.84 -25.86
CA VAL A 422 14.96 5.01 -24.98
C VAL A 422 16.30 5.71 -25.20
N ALA A 423 17.39 4.95 -25.39
CA ALA A 423 18.70 5.50 -25.72
C ALA A 423 18.68 6.24 -27.07
N GLU A 424 18.05 5.65 -28.09
CA GLU A 424 17.85 6.32 -29.38
C GLU A 424 17.00 7.60 -29.24
N ALA A 425 15.89 7.53 -28.49
CA ALA A 425 15.00 8.67 -28.30
C ALA A 425 15.69 9.83 -27.56
N ILE A 426 16.44 9.57 -26.49
CA ILE A 426 17.15 10.63 -25.77
C ILE A 426 18.25 11.25 -26.62
N GLU A 427 18.97 10.45 -27.42
CA GLU A 427 19.98 10.95 -28.37
C GLU A 427 19.33 11.89 -29.40
N VAL A 428 18.20 11.48 -29.99
CA VAL A 428 17.44 12.31 -30.93
C VAL A 428 16.99 13.62 -30.27
N CYS A 429 16.47 13.55 -29.04
CA CYS A 429 16.05 14.73 -28.30
C CYS A 429 17.22 15.69 -28.03
N MET A 430 18.38 15.18 -27.64
CA MET A 430 19.58 15.98 -27.41
C MET A 430 20.09 16.61 -28.72
N ARG A 431 20.25 15.80 -29.77
CA ARG A 431 20.78 16.25 -31.07
C ARG A 431 19.90 17.29 -31.75
N ARG A 432 18.58 17.15 -31.64
CA ARG A 432 17.59 18.07 -32.24
C ARG A 432 17.09 19.13 -31.26
N ASN A 433 17.58 19.13 -30.02
CA ASN A 433 17.10 19.98 -28.93
C ASN A 433 15.57 19.92 -28.76
N ILE A 434 14.99 18.72 -28.86
CA ILE A 434 13.57 18.49 -28.58
C ILE A 434 13.39 18.49 -27.07
N ARG A 435 12.55 19.41 -26.57
CA ARG A 435 12.33 19.63 -25.15
C ARG A 435 10.87 19.31 -24.78
N PRO A 436 10.59 19.01 -23.50
CA PRO A 436 9.24 18.69 -23.04
C PRO A 436 8.19 19.71 -23.46
N ARG A 437 8.43 21.03 -23.34
CA ARG A 437 7.44 22.05 -23.75
C ARG A 437 7.22 22.15 -25.27
N THR A 438 8.10 21.58 -26.08
CA THR A 438 7.88 21.45 -27.54
C THR A 438 6.91 20.30 -27.86
N ILE A 439 6.86 19.29 -26.98
CA ILE A 439 5.98 18.12 -27.09
C ILE A 439 4.63 18.42 -26.42
N LEU A 440 4.68 18.97 -25.21
CA LEU A 440 3.54 19.31 -24.35
C LEU A 440 2.83 20.57 -24.85
N THR A 441 1.92 20.37 -25.80
CA THR A 441 1.10 21.39 -26.45
C THR A 441 -0.37 21.22 -26.07
N LYS A 442 -1.21 22.22 -26.36
CA LYS A 442 -2.66 22.09 -26.13
C LYS A 442 -3.22 20.87 -26.85
N GLU A 443 -2.79 20.65 -28.08
CA GLU A 443 -3.18 19.54 -28.95
C GLU A 443 -2.73 18.19 -28.39
N SER A 444 -1.49 18.07 -27.86
CA SER A 444 -1.05 16.82 -27.23
C SER A 444 -1.85 16.53 -25.96
N PHE A 445 -2.19 17.56 -25.17
CA PHE A 445 -3.06 17.39 -24.01
C PHE A 445 -4.48 16.98 -24.42
N GLU A 446 -5.05 17.55 -25.48
CA GLU A 446 -6.34 17.10 -26.03
C GLU A 446 -6.31 15.62 -26.46
N ASN A 447 -5.23 15.18 -27.13
CA ASN A 447 -5.03 13.76 -27.45
C ASN A 447 -5.01 12.89 -26.19
N ALA A 448 -4.32 13.34 -25.13
CA ALA A 448 -4.27 12.65 -23.85
C ALA A 448 -5.64 12.58 -23.16
N LEU A 449 -6.48 13.62 -23.31
CA LEU A 449 -7.87 13.56 -22.83
C LEU A 449 -8.68 12.53 -23.61
N VAL A 450 -8.56 12.49 -24.94
CA VAL A 450 -9.29 11.53 -25.80
C VAL A 450 -8.95 10.09 -25.41
N ILE A 451 -7.67 9.73 -25.32
CA ILE A 451 -7.27 8.35 -24.96
C ILE A 451 -7.76 7.97 -23.55
N THR A 452 -7.77 8.93 -22.62
CA THR A 452 -8.26 8.72 -21.24
C THR A 452 -9.74 8.37 -21.23
N MET A 453 -10.56 9.08 -22.01
CA MET A 453 -12.00 8.80 -22.14
C MET A 453 -12.26 7.47 -22.86
N ALA A 454 -11.51 7.21 -23.94
CA ALA A 454 -11.65 5.98 -24.72
C ALA A 454 -11.36 4.72 -23.90
N LEU A 455 -10.34 4.78 -23.03
CA LEU A 455 -9.86 3.63 -22.27
C LEU A 455 -10.44 3.47 -20.86
N GLY A 456 -11.30 4.37 -20.38
CA GLY A 456 -11.89 4.19 -19.04
C GLY A 456 -11.03 4.72 -17.88
N GLY A 457 -10.14 5.69 -18.16
CA GLY A 457 -9.11 6.19 -17.24
C GLY A 457 -9.59 6.68 -15.86
N SER A 458 -8.67 6.70 -14.89
CA SER A 458 -8.94 7.12 -13.51
C SER A 458 -9.40 8.59 -13.40
N THR A 459 -10.25 8.91 -12.42
CA THR A 459 -10.61 10.30 -12.06
C THR A 459 -9.40 11.11 -11.63
N ASN A 460 -8.40 10.45 -10.99
CA ASN A 460 -7.12 11.07 -10.63
C ASN A 460 -6.37 11.62 -11.87
N SER A 461 -6.65 11.09 -13.06
CA SER A 461 -6.05 11.59 -14.31
C SER A 461 -6.42 13.04 -14.58
N VAL A 462 -7.59 13.51 -14.13
CA VAL A 462 -7.98 14.93 -14.24
C VAL A 462 -7.01 15.81 -13.45
N LEU A 463 -6.83 15.49 -12.16
CA LEU A 463 -5.95 16.22 -11.26
C LEU A 463 -4.51 16.27 -11.78
N HIS A 464 -4.00 15.13 -12.23
CA HIS A 464 -2.62 15.00 -12.68
C HIS A 464 -2.38 15.65 -14.05
N THR A 465 -3.33 15.56 -14.98
CA THR A 465 -3.19 16.18 -16.31
C THR A 465 -3.24 17.70 -16.21
N LEU A 466 -4.09 18.26 -15.33
CA LEU A 466 -4.08 19.69 -15.00
C LEU A 466 -2.72 20.12 -14.44
N ALA A 467 -2.17 19.36 -13.47
CA ALA A 467 -0.87 19.68 -12.88
C ALA A 467 0.28 19.62 -13.91
N MET A 468 0.29 18.60 -14.78
CA MET A 468 1.28 18.49 -15.86
C MET A 468 1.16 19.64 -16.87
N ALA A 469 -0.07 20.04 -17.23
CA ALA A 469 -0.31 21.17 -18.13
C ALA A 469 0.17 22.49 -17.52
N ARG A 470 -0.11 22.73 -16.23
CA ARG A 470 0.39 23.91 -15.50
C ARG A 470 1.91 23.97 -15.48
N ALA A 471 2.59 22.86 -15.14
CA ALA A 471 4.06 22.79 -15.16
C ALA A 471 4.66 23.03 -16.55
N ALA A 472 3.92 22.69 -17.62
CA ALA A 472 4.29 22.94 -19.00
C ALA A 472 3.85 24.32 -19.53
N GLU A 473 3.20 25.14 -18.70
CA GLU A 473 2.62 26.45 -19.07
C GLU A 473 1.57 26.36 -20.20
N VAL A 474 0.82 25.25 -20.24
CA VAL A 474 -0.29 25.03 -21.19
C VAL A 474 -1.63 25.32 -20.52
N PRO A 475 -2.50 26.18 -21.12
CA PRO A 475 -3.82 26.43 -20.58
C PRO A 475 -4.72 25.20 -20.76
N LEU A 476 -5.03 24.51 -19.66
CA LEU A 476 -5.94 23.38 -19.60
C LEU A 476 -6.87 23.55 -18.40
N GLU A 477 -8.18 23.47 -18.65
CA GLU A 477 -9.21 23.69 -17.64
C GLU A 477 -10.16 22.49 -17.54
N LEU A 478 -10.98 22.43 -16.49
CA LEU A 478 -11.95 21.33 -16.31
C LEU A 478 -12.95 21.24 -17.47
N GLU A 479 -13.30 22.37 -18.07
CA GLU A 479 -14.18 22.49 -19.23
C GLU A 479 -13.67 21.71 -20.44
N ASP A 480 -12.35 21.60 -20.61
CA ASP A 480 -11.74 20.82 -21.67
C ASP A 480 -12.04 19.33 -21.51
N PHE A 481 -11.99 18.81 -20.28
CA PHE A 481 -12.36 17.42 -19.99
C PHE A 481 -13.81 17.15 -20.35
N GLN A 482 -14.72 18.06 -19.98
CA GLN A 482 -16.14 17.90 -20.30
C GLN A 482 -16.39 17.98 -21.81
N ARG A 483 -15.74 18.90 -22.51
CA ARG A 483 -15.83 19.04 -23.98
C ARG A 483 -15.34 17.78 -24.70
N VAL A 484 -14.20 17.22 -24.28
CA VAL A 484 -13.64 16.01 -24.88
C VAL A 484 -14.46 14.77 -24.51
N SER A 485 -14.90 14.66 -23.26
CA SER A 485 -15.76 13.54 -22.79
C SER A 485 -17.03 13.41 -23.61
N ARG A 486 -17.71 14.53 -23.93
CA ARG A 486 -18.93 14.52 -24.76
C ARG A 486 -18.74 14.00 -26.18
N LYS A 487 -17.53 14.10 -26.74
CA LYS A 487 -17.22 13.73 -28.12
C LYS A 487 -16.52 12.38 -28.25
N THR A 488 -16.02 11.83 -27.15
CA THR A 488 -15.17 10.64 -27.17
C THR A 488 -15.93 9.45 -26.61
N PRO A 489 -16.16 8.38 -27.40
CA PRO A 489 -16.80 7.19 -26.90
C PRO A 489 -15.89 6.42 -25.95
N PHE A 490 -16.47 5.86 -24.88
CA PHE A 490 -15.77 4.91 -24.02
C PHE A 490 -15.85 3.51 -24.65
N ILE A 491 -14.71 2.94 -25.02
CA ILE A 491 -14.63 1.72 -25.84
C ILE A 491 -13.92 0.54 -25.15
N ALA A 492 -13.19 0.77 -24.06
CA ALA A 492 -12.41 -0.29 -23.42
C ALA A 492 -13.22 -1.12 -22.41
N ASN A 493 -13.05 -2.43 -22.47
CA ASN A 493 -13.52 -3.41 -21.51
C ASN A 493 -12.43 -3.74 -20.47
N LEU A 494 -11.81 -2.70 -19.91
CA LEU A 494 -10.73 -2.82 -18.94
C LEU A 494 -11.25 -2.56 -17.52
N LYS A 495 -10.75 -3.32 -16.54
CA LYS A 495 -10.95 -3.06 -15.12
C LYS A 495 -10.57 -1.63 -14.79
N PRO A 496 -11.28 -0.95 -13.88
CA PRO A 496 -12.36 -1.48 -13.04
C PRO A 496 -13.76 -1.46 -13.68
N SER A 497 -13.92 -0.91 -14.89
CA SER A 497 -15.23 -0.80 -15.54
C SER A 497 -15.62 -2.03 -16.37
N GLY A 498 -14.61 -2.78 -16.82
CA GLY A 498 -14.73 -4.01 -17.60
C GLY A 498 -13.99 -5.19 -16.97
N LYS A 499 -13.68 -6.18 -17.81
CA LYS A 499 -13.16 -7.49 -17.37
C LYS A 499 -11.63 -7.60 -17.39
N TYR A 500 -10.99 -6.98 -18.39
CA TYR A 500 -9.59 -7.23 -18.73
C TYR A 500 -8.62 -6.27 -18.02
N VAL A 501 -7.34 -6.63 -17.97
CA VAL A 501 -6.25 -5.78 -17.45
C VAL A 501 -5.35 -5.29 -18.59
N ILE A 502 -4.38 -4.42 -18.29
CA ILE A 502 -3.49 -3.85 -19.32
C ILE A 502 -2.58 -4.88 -19.97
N GLU A 503 -2.22 -5.94 -19.25
CA GLU A 503 -1.50 -7.08 -19.83
C GLU A 503 -2.28 -7.72 -20.99
N ASP A 504 -3.60 -7.86 -20.87
CA ASP A 504 -4.44 -8.38 -21.97
C ASP A 504 -4.40 -7.44 -23.19
N LEU A 505 -4.43 -6.12 -22.96
CA LEU A 505 -4.31 -5.13 -24.03
C LEU A 505 -2.95 -5.20 -24.72
N PHE A 506 -1.87 -5.38 -23.96
CA PHE A 506 -0.52 -5.57 -24.50
C PHE A 506 -0.45 -6.73 -25.50
N HIS A 507 -1.10 -7.86 -25.18
CA HIS A 507 -1.11 -9.03 -26.05
C HIS A 507 -1.82 -8.84 -27.40
N ILE A 508 -2.70 -7.84 -27.52
CA ILE A 508 -3.44 -7.55 -28.75
C ILE A 508 -2.95 -6.30 -29.50
N GLY A 509 -1.81 -5.73 -29.10
CA GLY A 509 -1.18 -4.59 -29.77
C GLY A 509 -0.91 -3.37 -28.87
N GLY A 510 -1.42 -3.37 -27.63
CA GLY A 510 -1.14 -2.34 -26.65
C GLY A 510 -1.81 -0.99 -26.96
N VAL A 511 -1.40 0.03 -26.21
CA VAL A 511 -1.87 1.41 -26.39
C VAL A 511 -1.59 1.96 -27.80
N PRO A 512 -0.44 1.71 -28.45
CA PRO A 512 -0.19 2.18 -29.82
C PRO A 512 -1.27 1.77 -30.84
N SER A 513 -1.76 0.53 -30.76
CA SER A 513 -2.82 0.05 -31.65
C SER A 513 -4.16 0.74 -31.39
N VAL A 514 -4.45 1.13 -30.15
CA VAL A 514 -5.62 1.95 -29.80
C VAL A 514 -5.45 3.37 -30.33
N THR A 515 -4.29 3.98 -30.13
CA THR A 515 -3.98 5.31 -30.66
C THR A 515 -4.10 5.33 -32.19
N LYS A 516 -3.62 4.29 -32.88
CA LYS A 516 -3.80 4.12 -34.33
C LYS A 516 -5.27 4.09 -34.74
N LEU A 517 -6.11 3.33 -34.02
CA LEU A 517 -7.57 3.30 -34.25
C LEU A 517 -8.20 4.68 -34.08
N LEU A 518 -7.84 5.41 -33.02
CA LEU A 518 -8.42 6.73 -32.73
C LEU A 518 -7.94 7.83 -33.68
N ILE A 519 -6.71 7.74 -34.18
CA ILE A 519 -6.22 8.59 -35.27
C ILE A 519 -6.99 8.31 -36.57
N ALA A 520 -7.20 7.04 -36.92
CA ALA A 520 -7.98 6.66 -38.10
C ALA A 520 -9.45 7.09 -37.98
N GLY A 521 -10.01 7.10 -36.76
CA GLY A 521 -11.34 7.61 -36.46
C GLY A 521 -11.44 9.14 -36.38
N GLY A 522 -10.35 9.88 -36.58
CA GLY A 522 -10.34 11.35 -36.51
C GLY A 522 -10.55 11.93 -35.11
N LEU A 523 -10.36 11.13 -34.06
CA LEU A 523 -10.51 11.56 -32.66
C LEU A 523 -9.20 12.06 -32.05
N ILE A 524 -8.06 11.50 -32.49
CA ILE A 524 -6.72 11.93 -32.06
C ILE A 524 -6.03 12.67 -33.23
N ASN A 525 -5.43 13.82 -32.91
CA ASN A 525 -4.54 14.52 -33.83
C ASN A 525 -3.17 13.81 -33.88
N GLY A 526 -2.94 13.07 -34.95
CA GLY A 526 -1.70 12.31 -35.16
C GLY A 526 -0.45 13.15 -35.43
N ASP A 527 -0.56 14.46 -35.64
CA ASP A 527 0.54 15.28 -36.15
C ASP A 527 1.39 15.92 -35.02
N THR A 528 1.08 15.58 -33.76
CA THR A 528 1.82 16.00 -32.57
C THR A 528 3.21 15.36 -32.50
N LEU A 529 4.24 16.15 -32.18
CA LEU A 529 5.63 15.69 -32.06
C LEU A 529 5.82 14.82 -30.80
N THR A 530 6.70 13.81 -30.87
CA THR A 530 7.07 12.99 -29.71
C THR A 530 8.58 12.96 -29.49
N VAL A 531 9.03 12.33 -28.39
CA VAL A 531 10.44 12.10 -28.04
C VAL A 531 11.23 11.31 -29.09
N THR A 532 10.56 10.60 -30.01
CA THR A 532 11.26 9.92 -31.11
C THR A 532 11.67 10.88 -32.23
N GLY A 533 11.26 12.15 -32.13
CA GLY A 533 11.42 13.17 -33.16
C GLY A 533 10.48 12.99 -34.36
N LYS A 534 9.55 12.04 -34.29
CA LYS A 534 8.48 11.79 -35.27
C LYS A 534 7.15 12.25 -34.71
N THR A 535 6.16 12.38 -35.58
CA THR A 535 4.77 12.58 -35.19
C THR A 535 4.18 11.35 -34.52
N LEU A 536 3.11 11.52 -33.73
CA LEU A 536 2.39 10.42 -33.11
C LEU A 536 1.88 9.41 -34.16
N ARG A 537 1.43 9.89 -35.32
CA ARG A 537 0.96 9.09 -36.47
C ARG A 537 2.06 8.18 -37.02
N GLU A 538 3.23 8.73 -37.32
CA GLU A 538 4.38 7.97 -37.82
C GLU A 538 4.84 6.91 -36.82
N ASN A 539 4.75 7.21 -35.52
CA ASN A 539 5.14 6.28 -34.47
C ASN A 539 4.22 5.06 -34.38
N VAL A 540 2.92 5.22 -34.61
CA VAL A 540 1.94 4.12 -34.54
C VAL A 540 1.69 3.43 -35.87
N GLU A 541 2.19 3.97 -36.98
CA GLU A 541 1.92 3.44 -38.33
C GLU A 541 2.31 1.96 -38.47
N SER A 542 3.49 1.59 -37.97
CA SER A 542 4.01 0.21 -38.02
C SER A 542 3.38 -0.75 -37.02
N TRP A 543 2.59 -0.26 -36.06
CA TRP A 543 1.93 -1.11 -35.07
C TRP A 543 0.74 -1.86 -35.68
N PRO A 544 0.47 -3.09 -35.23
CA PRO A 544 -0.63 -3.87 -35.76
C PRO A 544 -1.97 -3.17 -35.49
N SER A 545 -2.93 -3.35 -36.40
CA SER A 545 -4.32 -3.05 -36.07
C SER A 545 -4.82 -4.04 -35.01
N LEU A 546 -5.77 -3.62 -34.18
CA LEU A 546 -6.39 -4.51 -33.20
C LEU A 546 -7.05 -5.71 -33.93
N PRO A 547 -6.89 -6.95 -33.43
CA PRO A 547 -7.53 -8.13 -34.01
C PRO A 547 -9.06 -7.95 -34.15
N PRO A 548 -9.72 -8.46 -35.21
CA PRO A 548 -11.17 -8.25 -35.37
C PRO A 548 -12.07 -8.94 -34.33
N GLN A 549 -11.61 -10.03 -33.70
CA GLN A 549 -12.41 -10.90 -32.82
C GLN A 549 -12.20 -10.65 -31.32
N GLN A 550 -11.29 -9.75 -30.94
CA GLN A 550 -11.07 -9.39 -29.54
C GLN A 550 -12.25 -8.55 -28.99
N ASP A 551 -12.52 -8.67 -27.69
CA ASP A 551 -13.59 -7.96 -26.97
C ASP A 551 -13.07 -7.01 -25.87
N ILE A 552 -11.77 -6.69 -25.92
CA ILE A 552 -11.07 -5.77 -25.02
C ILE A 552 -11.32 -4.31 -25.43
N ILE A 553 -11.22 -3.99 -26.71
CA ILE A 553 -11.45 -2.65 -27.28
C ILE A 553 -12.59 -2.75 -28.28
N ARG A 554 -13.74 -2.18 -27.94
CA ARG A 554 -14.91 -2.19 -28.81
C ARG A 554 -14.72 -1.27 -30.03
N PRO A 555 -15.35 -1.59 -31.17
CA PRO A 555 -15.34 -0.69 -32.32
C PRO A 555 -16.06 0.63 -32.00
N LEU A 556 -15.65 1.72 -32.65
CA LEU A 556 -16.24 3.05 -32.45
C LEU A 556 -17.75 3.10 -32.78
N SER A 557 -18.23 2.19 -33.64
CA SER A 557 -19.65 2.04 -33.98
C SER A 557 -20.49 1.32 -32.92
N ASN A 558 -19.86 0.61 -31.98
CA ASN A 558 -20.54 -0.09 -30.88
C ASN A 558 -19.77 0.09 -29.56
N PRO A 559 -19.65 1.33 -29.05
CA PRO A 559 -18.89 1.61 -27.84
C PRO A 559 -19.58 1.05 -26.59
N VAL A 560 -18.85 1.01 -25.47
CA VAL A 560 -19.45 0.71 -24.16
C VAL A 560 -20.41 1.84 -23.75
N LYS A 561 -20.00 3.09 -24.01
CA LYS A 561 -20.83 4.29 -23.82
C LYS A 561 -20.50 5.31 -24.92
N ALA A 562 -21.52 5.97 -25.45
CA ALA A 562 -21.36 6.93 -26.55
C ALA A 562 -20.52 8.18 -26.18
N ALA A 563 -20.50 8.53 -24.89
CA ALA A 563 -19.66 9.57 -24.32
C ALA A 563 -18.71 8.96 -23.28
N GLY A 564 -17.70 9.74 -22.87
CA GLY A 564 -16.76 9.34 -21.84
C GLY A 564 -17.43 9.06 -20.49
N HIS A 565 -16.73 8.30 -19.65
CA HIS A 565 -17.18 8.01 -18.28
C HIS A 565 -16.82 9.12 -17.29
N LEU A 566 -15.79 9.94 -17.55
CA LEU A 566 -15.46 11.08 -16.70
C LEU A 566 -16.37 12.25 -17.01
N ILE A 567 -16.98 12.80 -15.97
CA ILE A 567 -17.88 13.95 -16.06
C ILE A 567 -17.42 15.00 -15.06
N VAL A 568 -17.32 16.24 -15.53
CA VAL A 568 -17.14 17.40 -14.65
C VAL A 568 -18.52 17.90 -14.23
N LEU A 569 -18.75 17.99 -12.93
CA LEU A 569 -19.98 18.48 -12.34
C LEU A 569 -19.77 19.88 -11.77
N LYS A 570 -20.76 20.78 -11.95
CA LYS A 570 -20.78 22.12 -11.35
C LYS A 570 -22.13 22.41 -10.69
N GLY A 571 -22.14 23.33 -9.74
CA GLY A 571 -23.38 23.81 -9.13
C GLY A 571 -23.10 24.47 -7.79
N ASN A 572 -24.16 24.80 -7.04
CA ASN A 572 -24.00 25.49 -5.76
C ASN A 572 -23.20 24.66 -4.73
N LEU A 573 -23.15 23.33 -4.87
CA LEU A 573 -22.34 22.48 -3.99
C LEU A 573 -20.86 22.41 -4.40
N ALA A 574 -20.55 22.58 -5.69
CA ALA A 574 -19.19 22.52 -6.25
C ALA A 574 -18.97 23.64 -7.28
N PRO A 575 -18.89 24.92 -6.85
CA PRO A 575 -18.81 26.04 -7.79
C PRO A 575 -17.47 26.08 -8.55
N GLY A 576 -16.39 25.57 -7.96
CA GLY A 576 -15.10 25.37 -8.63
C GLY A 576 -15.02 24.09 -9.46
N GLY A 577 -16.07 23.28 -9.47
CA GLY A 577 -16.14 21.99 -10.15
C GLY A 577 -15.90 20.79 -9.23
N ALA A 578 -16.31 19.63 -9.73
CA ALA A 578 -16.07 18.31 -9.16
C ALA A 578 -15.92 17.28 -10.28
N VAL A 579 -15.33 16.13 -9.99
CA VAL A 579 -15.11 15.06 -10.97
C VAL A 579 -15.83 13.80 -10.55
N ALA A 580 -16.63 13.25 -11.45
CA ALA A 580 -17.34 12.00 -11.25
C ALA A 580 -16.95 10.98 -12.32
N LYS A 581 -17.01 9.69 -11.95
CA LYS A 581 -16.95 8.57 -12.89
C LYS A 581 -18.35 7.98 -13.00
N ILE A 582 -19.01 8.21 -14.13
CA ILE A 582 -20.39 7.77 -14.39
C ILE A 582 -20.41 6.85 -15.62
N THR A 583 -20.57 5.55 -15.40
CA THR A 583 -20.55 4.55 -16.47
C THR A 583 -21.89 4.44 -17.20
N GLY A 584 -22.98 4.90 -16.57
CA GLY A 584 -24.35 4.86 -17.07
C GLY A 584 -25.15 3.65 -16.60
N LYS A 585 -24.50 2.63 -16.03
CA LYS A 585 -25.18 1.46 -15.43
C LYS A 585 -25.94 1.82 -14.15
N GLU A 586 -25.45 2.83 -13.46
CA GLU A 586 -26.01 3.40 -12.23
C GLU A 586 -27.19 4.36 -12.50
N GLY A 587 -27.46 4.70 -13.76
CA GLY A 587 -28.37 5.78 -14.14
C GLY A 587 -27.64 7.09 -14.42
N LEU A 588 -28.39 8.13 -14.78
CA LEU A 588 -27.84 9.46 -15.11
C LEU A 588 -28.16 10.53 -14.06
N ARG A 589 -29.08 10.25 -13.14
CA ARG A 589 -29.48 11.17 -12.07
C ARG A 589 -29.57 10.44 -10.75
N PHE A 590 -29.17 11.11 -9.68
CA PHE A 590 -29.31 10.64 -8.31
C PHE A 590 -29.78 11.80 -7.42
N GLN A 591 -30.80 11.55 -6.61
CA GLN A 591 -31.29 12.46 -5.59
C GLN A 591 -31.43 11.70 -4.28
N GLY A 592 -30.92 12.26 -3.18
CA GLY A 592 -31.01 11.65 -1.86
C GLY A 592 -30.73 12.63 -0.72
N GLU A 593 -31.08 12.21 0.49
CA GLU A 593 -30.78 12.93 1.73
C GLU A 593 -29.30 12.83 2.06
N ALA A 594 -28.67 13.94 2.43
CA ALA A 594 -27.29 13.97 2.87
C ALA A 594 -27.14 13.25 4.21
N ARG A 595 -26.07 12.45 4.32
CA ARG A 595 -25.54 11.98 5.60
C ARG A 595 -24.05 12.31 5.68
N VAL A 596 -23.67 13.11 6.66
CA VAL A 596 -22.43 13.90 6.66
C VAL A 596 -21.42 13.34 7.64
N PHE A 597 -20.19 13.19 7.16
CA PHE A 597 -19.03 12.68 7.89
C PHE A 597 -17.87 13.66 7.72
N ASN A 598 -17.15 13.93 8.81
CA ASN A 598 -15.98 14.82 8.79
C ASN A 598 -14.67 14.07 8.54
N LYS A 599 -14.70 12.73 8.53
CA LYS A 599 -13.59 11.83 8.20
C LYS A 599 -14.06 10.52 7.60
N GLU A 600 -13.23 9.90 6.75
CA GLU A 600 -13.54 8.58 6.16
C GLU A 600 -13.78 7.51 7.25
N SER A 601 -13.03 7.55 8.35
CA SER A 601 -13.16 6.60 9.46
C SER A 601 -14.56 6.62 10.10
N GLU A 602 -15.21 7.79 10.16
CA GLU A 602 -16.57 7.91 10.69
C GLU A 602 -17.58 7.20 9.77
N LEU A 603 -17.43 7.37 8.45
CA LEU A 603 -18.25 6.67 7.46
C LEU A 603 -18.03 5.14 7.52
N VAL A 604 -16.77 4.70 7.55
CA VAL A 604 -16.43 3.27 7.63
C VAL A 604 -17.01 2.64 8.88
N LYS A 605 -16.99 3.35 10.02
CA LYS A 605 -17.61 2.90 11.27
C LYS A 605 -19.12 2.67 11.10
N GLU A 606 -19.86 3.63 10.54
CA GLU A 606 -21.31 3.50 10.33
C GLU A 606 -21.66 2.43 9.29
N LEU A 607 -20.84 2.27 8.26
CA LEU A 607 -20.99 1.19 7.27
C LEU A 607 -20.83 -0.18 7.91
N ASN A 608 -19.76 -0.37 8.70
CA ASN A 608 -19.49 -1.62 9.40
C ASN A 608 -20.56 -1.95 10.44
N ALA A 609 -21.13 -0.92 11.10
CA ALA A 609 -22.26 -1.09 12.01
C ALA A 609 -23.58 -1.40 11.30
N GLY A 610 -23.65 -1.27 9.97
CA GLY A 610 -24.87 -1.49 9.20
C GLY A 610 -25.92 -0.38 9.37
N ASN A 611 -25.52 0.81 9.84
CA ASN A 611 -26.41 1.91 10.19
C ASN A 611 -26.85 2.78 9.00
N ILE A 612 -26.32 2.52 7.80
CA ILE A 612 -26.70 3.24 6.58
C ILE A 612 -28.08 2.76 6.11
N PRO A 613 -29.09 3.67 6.00
CA PRO A 613 -30.43 3.30 5.55
C PRO A 613 -30.43 2.66 4.16
N ARG A 614 -31.30 1.66 3.97
CA ARG A 614 -31.47 0.91 2.72
C ARG A 614 -32.80 1.20 2.00
N ASP A 615 -33.74 1.81 2.71
CA ASP A 615 -35.13 2.05 2.31
C ASP A 615 -35.32 3.35 1.51
N ARG A 616 -34.31 4.22 1.48
CA ARG A 616 -34.33 5.50 0.75
C ARG A 616 -32.97 5.85 0.17
N ASN A 617 -32.93 6.78 -0.79
CA ASN A 617 -31.69 7.23 -1.38
C ASN A 617 -30.92 8.14 -0.43
N ILE A 618 -29.64 7.84 -0.22
CA ILE A 618 -28.75 8.59 0.68
C ILE A 618 -27.54 9.11 -0.10
N VAL A 619 -27.13 10.35 0.14
CA VAL A 619 -25.87 10.90 -0.33
C VAL A 619 -24.90 10.96 0.84
N LEU A 620 -23.92 10.06 0.85
CA LEU A 620 -22.87 10.00 1.86
C LEU A 620 -21.84 11.09 1.56
N VAL A 621 -21.74 12.08 2.43
CA VAL A 621 -20.85 13.24 2.28
C VAL A 621 -19.66 13.07 3.20
N VAL A 622 -18.46 12.89 2.64
CA VAL A 622 -17.21 12.85 3.42
C VAL A 622 -16.42 14.13 3.15
N ARG A 623 -16.31 15.01 4.15
CA ARG A 623 -15.65 16.31 4.00
C ARG A 623 -14.39 16.42 4.85
N TYR A 624 -13.60 17.47 4.62
CA TYR A 624 -12.28 17.68 5.24
C TYR A 624 -11.27 16.59 4.88
N GLU A 625 -11.39 16.05 3.66
CA GLU A 625 -10.43 15.12 3.07
C GLU A 625 -9.81 15.71 1.78
N GLY A 626 -9.98 17.02 1.54
CA GLY A 626 -9.35 17.76 0.45
C GLY A 626 -7.84 17.99 0.62
N PRO A 627 -7.21 18.74 -0.31
CA PRO A 627 -5.78 19.05 -0.27
C PRO A 627 -5.30 19.60 1.08
N LYS A 628 -6.00 20.58 1.67
CA LYS A 628 -5.65 21.18 2.96
C LYS A 628 -6.32 20.47 4.14
N GLY A 629 -7.55 19.98 3.98
CA GLY A 629 -8.35 19.36 5.04
C GLY A 629 -7.86 17.98 5.47
N GLY A 630 -7.40 17.16 4.52
CA GLY A 630 -6.86 15.83 4.77
C GLY A 630 -5.73 15.87 5.82
N PRO A 631 -4.65 16.66 5.60
CA PRO A 631 -4.14 17.20 4.33
C PRO A 631 -3.58 16.10 3.41
N GLY A 632 -3.30 16.47 2.16
CA GLY A 632 -2.75 15.56 1.14
C GLY A 632 -3.80 14.84 0.30
N MET A 633 -5.07 15.25 0.40
CA MET A 633 -6.18 14.74 -0.41
C MET A 633 -6.21 13.19 -0.49
N PRO A 634 -6.32 12.48 0.66
CA PRO A 634 -6.20 11.03 0.70
C PRO A 634 -7.25 10.33 -0.19
N GLU A 635 -6.87 9.16 -0.70
CA GLU A 635 -7.75 8.32 -1.53
C GLU A 635 -8.51 7.34 -0.64
N GLN A 636 -9.85 7.48 -0.63
CA GLN A 636 -10.76 6.75 0.26
C GLN A 636 -11.12 5.38 -0.32
N LEU A 637 -10.18 4.45 -0.24
CA LEU A 637 -10.32 3.08 -0.74
C LEU A 637 -11.29 2.25 0.11
N ARG A 638 -11.23 2.40 1.44
CA ARG A 638 -11.93 1.53 2.38
C ARG A 638 -13.43 1.72 2.30
N ALA A 639 -13.90 2.97 2.38
CA ALA A 639 -15.32 3.28 2.27
C ALA A 639 -15.94 2.71 0.98
N SER A 640 -15.23 2.89 -0.14
CA SER A 640 -15.69 2.41 -1.45
C SER A 640 -15.78 0.88 -1.54
N ALA A 641 -14.81 0.15 -0.98
CA ALA A 641 -14.82 -1.31 -0.98
C ALA A 641 -15.86 -1.89 0.00
N THR A 642 -16.00 -1.29 1.19
CA THR A 642 -17.02 -1.67 2.18
C THR A 642 -18.42 -1.55 1.61
N LEU A 643 -18.70 -0.52 0.81
CA LEU A 643 -20.00 -0.33 0.14
C LEU A 643 -20.31 -1.43 -0.88
N ILE A 644 -19.32 -1.85 -1.67
CA ILE A 644 -19.45 -2.97 -2.60
C ILE A 644 -19.74 -4.26 -1.82
N GLY A 645 -18.97 -4.53 -0.76
CA GLY A 645 -19.17 -5.69 0.11
C GLY A 645 -20.54 -5.71 0.80
N ALA A 646 -21.07 -4.54 1.16
CA ALA A 646 -22.40 -4.35 1.73
C ALA A 646 -23.55 -4.41 0.70
N ASN A 647 -23.23 -4.44 -0.61
CA ASN A 647 -24.16 -4.41 -1.73
C ASN A 647 -25.17 -3.23 -1.66
N LEU A 648 -24.70 -2.06 -1.23
CA LEU A 648 -25.52 -0.85 -1.12
C LEU A 648 -25.63 -0.15 -2.48
N LYS A 649 -26.84 -0.16 -3.06
CA LYS A 649 -27.13 0.45 -4.39
C LYS A 649 -27.90 1.76 -4.31
N ASN A 650 -28.50 2.06 -3.16
CA ASN A 650 -29.32 3.25 -2.88
C ASN A 650 -28.47 4.44 -2.38
N VAL A 651 -27.17 4.45 -2.66
CA VAL A 651 -26.24 5.45 -2.11
C VAL A 651 -25.40 6.10 -3.19
N ALA A 652 -25.15 7.41 -3.01
CA ALA A 652 -24.11 8.16 -3.73
C ALA A 652 -23.04 8.62 -2.74
N LEU A 653 -21.82 8.80 -3.23
CA LEU A 653 -20.68 9.20 -2.42
C LEU A 653 -20.10 10.49 -2.96
N ILE A 654 -19.97 11.49 -2.11
CA ILE A 654 -19.37 12.77 -2.47
C ILE A 654 -18.27 13.15 -1.48
N THR A 655 -17.20 13.77 -1.97
CA THR A 655 -16.10 14.23 -1.12
C THR A 655 -15.31 15.39 -1.74
N ASP A 656 -14.69 16.20 -0.89
CA ASP A 656 -13.62 17.14 -1.27
C ASP A 656 -12.25 16.43 -1.47
N GLY A 657 -12.14 15.17 -1.04
CA GLY A 657 -11.00 14.29 -1.28
C GLY A 657 -11.06 13.51 -2.61
N ARG A 658 -10.50 12.29 -2.63
CA ARG A 658 -10.46 11.41 -3.81
C ARG A 658 -11.05 10.04 -3.46
N TYR A 659 -11.77 9.44 -4.41
CA TYR A 659 -12.15 8.03 -4.34
C TYR A 659 -11.34 7.22 -5.34
N SER A 660 -11.07 5.96 -4.99
CA SER A 660 -10.42 5.06 -5.91
C SER A 660 -11.36 4.67 -7.05
N GLY A 661 -10.82 4.55 -8.26
CA GLY A 661 -11.62 4.22 -9.45
C GLY A 661 -12.31 2.84 -9.41
N ALA A 662 -12.12 2.05 -8.35
CA ALA A 662 -12.54 0.66 -8.19
C ALA A 662 -14.04 0.43 -7.93
N SER A 663 -14.85 1.50 -7.78
CA SER A 663 -16.19 1.38 -7.23
C SER A 663 -17.32 1.67 -8.23
N HIS A 664 -18.50 1.10 -7.92
CA HIS A 664 -19.72 1.20 -8.72
C HIS A 664 -20.69 2.21 -8.09
N GLY A 665 -21.32 3.06 -8.89
CA GLY A 665 -22.33 4.03 -8.44
C GLY A 665 -21.95 5.48 -8.68
N PHE A 666 -22.75 6.41 -8.14
CA PHE A 666 -22.50 7.85 -8.23
C PHE A 666 -21.40 8.25 -7.24
N ILE A 667 -20.16 8.34 -7.73
CA ILE A 667 -18.99 8.66 -6.93
C ILE A 667 -18.39 9.96 -7.46
N VAL A 668 -18.46 11.00 -6.62
CA VAL A 668 -18.01 12.35 -6.93
C VAL A 668 -16.88 12.71 -5.99
N GLY A 669 -15.71 13.02 -6.55
CA GLY A 669 -14.57 13.53 -5.80
C GLY A 669 -14.20 14.94 -6.25
N HIS A 670 -13.14 15.48 -5.66
CA HIS A 670 -12.54 16.74 -6.08
C HIS A 670 -13.51 17.93 -5.99
N ILE A 671 -14.45 17.92 -5.03
CA ILE A 671 -15.36 19.05 -4.84
C ILE A 671 -14.55 20.29 -4.45
N VAL A 672 -14.66 21.34 -5.26
CA VAL A 672 -13.99 22.63 -5.04
C VAL A 672 -15.02 23.76 -4.89
N PRO A 673 -14.83 24.66 -3.90
CA PRO A 673 -13.78 24.66 -2.87
C PRO A 673 -13.94 23.52 -1.85
N GLU A 674 -12.81 23.05 -1.30
CA GLU A 674 -12.84 22.02 -0.25
C GLU A 674 -13.41 22.56 1.06
N ALA A 675 -13.81 21.66 1.98
CA ALA A 675 -14.42 22.08 3.23
C ALA A 675 -13.49 22.89 4.12
N ALA A 676 -12.19 22.57 4.11
CA ALA A 676 -11.20 23.21 4.97
C ALA A 676 -10.95 24.69 4.65
N VAL A 677 -11.38 25.17 3.48
CA VAL A 677 -11.29 26.57 3.06
C VAL A 677 -12.67 27.24 2.97
N GLY A 678 -13.70 26.64 3.55
CA GLY A 678 -15.05 27.21 3.59
C GLY A 678 -15.85 27.04 2.30
N GLY A 679 -15.60 25.97 1.53
CA GLY A 679 -16.46 25.62 0.40
C GLY A 679 -17.87 25.21 0.82
N PRO A 680 -18.86 25.22 -0.08
CA PRO A 680 -20.25 24.87 0.25
C PRO A 680 -20.42 23.49 0.91
N ILE A 681 -19.57 22.51 0.56
CA ILE A 681 -19.54 21.20 1.21
C ILE A 681 -19.28 21.26 2.73
N ALA A 682 -18.64 22.31 3.23
CA ALA A 682 -18.36 22.52 4.66
C ALA A 682 -19.62 22.75 5.51
N VAL A 683 -20.75 23.11 4.89
CA VAL A 683 -22.00 23.51 5.57
C VAL A 683 -23.20 22.66 5.18
N VAL A 684 -22.96 21.54 4.49
CA VAL A 684 -23.97 20.48 4.33
C VAL A 684 -24.29 19.91 5.72
N ASN A 685 -25.58 19.74 5.98
CA ASN A 685 -26.12 19.13 7.19
C ASN A 685 -26.83 17.82 6.84
N ASP A 686 -26.95 16.93 7.83
CA ASP A 686 -27.77 15.73 7.68
C ASP A 686 -29.21 16.10 7.27
N GLY A 687 -29.73 15.39 6.28
CA GLY A 687 -31.08 15.60 5.74
C GLY A 687 -31.20 16.62 4.60
N ASP A 688 -30.16 17.42 4.29
CA ASP A 688 -30.17 18.28 3.11
C ASP A 688 -30.34 17.41 1.83
N ILE A 689 -31.19 17.82 0.88
CA ILE A 689 -31.39 17.07 -0.36
C ILE A 689 -30.29 17.44 -1.37
N ILE A 690 -29.54 16.45 -1.84
CA ILE A 690 -28.49 16.62 -2.85
C ILE A 690 -28.94 15.99 -4.17
N ASN A 691 -28.71 16.71 -5.26
CA ASN A 691 -28.97 16.28 -6.63
C ASN A 691 -27.66 16.15 -7.39
N ILE A 692 -27.46 15.01 -8.06
CA ILE A 692 -26.36 14.75 -8.98
C ILE A 692 -26.98 14.42 -10.33
N ASP A 693 -26.67 15.21 -11.36
CA ASP A 693 -27.22 15.04 -12.70
C ASP A 693 -26.09 15.03 -13.75
N ALA A 694 -25.87 13.86 -14.32
CA ALA A 694 -24.86 13.62 -15.35
C ALA A 694 -25.22 14.25 -16.71
N GLU A 695 -26.52 14.42 -17.01
CA GLU A 695 -26.98 14.97 -18.29
C GLU A 695 -26.75 16.47 -18.33
N THR A 696 -27.15 17.17 -17.28
CA THR A 696 -26.92 18.62 -17.15
C THR A 696 -25.50 18.93 -16.65
N SER A 697 -24.75 17.91 -16.23
CA SER A 697 -23.40 18.05 -15.64
C SER A 697 -23.44 18.90 -14.36
N THR A 698 -24.45 18.68 -13.51
CA THR A 698 -24.69 19.47 -12.30
C THR A 698 -24.60 18.67 -10.99
N ILE A 699 -24.17 19.35 -9.93
CA ILE A 699 -24.25 18.87 -8.55
C ILE A 699 -24.75 20.02 -7.65
N THR A 700 -25.92 19.83 -7.05
CA THR A 700 -26.57 20.87 -6.24
C THR A 700 -27.08 20.32 -4.92
N MET A 701 -27.20 21.20 -3.92
CA MET A 701 -28.00 20.93 -2.73
C MET A 701 -29.21 21.85 -2.70
N ASN A 702 -30.35 21.34 -2.26
CA ASN A 702 -31.62 22.06 -2.18
C ASN A 702 -31.66 22.97 -0.96
N VAL A 703 -30.74 23.92 -0.92
CA VAL A 703 -30.55 24.93 0.12
C VAL A 703 -30.38 26.27 -0.60
N THR A 704 -31.04 27.32 -0.12
CA THR A 704 -30.98 28.64 -0.76
C THR A 704 -29.59 29.26 -0.60
N ASP A 705 -29.18 30.12 -1.53
CA ASP A 705 -27.87 30.80 -1.42
C ASP A 705 -27.76 31.67 -0.16
N GLU A 706 -28.89 32.22 0.32
CA GLU A 706 -28.98 32.94 1.59
C GLU A 706 -28.68 32.01 2.78
N ASP A 707 -29.30 30.84 2.82
CA ASP A 707 -29.04 29.84 3.87
C ASP A 707 -27.59 29.36 3.84
N ILE A 708 -27.01 29.13 2.65
CA ILE A 708 -25.59 28.75 2.51
C ILE A 708 -24.70 29.83 3.12
N THR A 709 -24.96 31.09 2.77
CA THR A 709 -24.21 32.25 3.27
C THR A 709 -24.34 32.36 4.79
N ASN A 710 -25.56 32.19 5.33
CA ASN A 710 -25.82 32.20 6.77
C ASN A 710 -25.08 31.08 7.49
N ARG A 711 -25.12 29.85 6.96
CA ARG A 711 -24.37 28.72 7.54
C ARG A 711 -22.86 28.98 7.53
N LEU A 712 -22.33 29.49 6.42
CA LEU A 712 -20.91 29.84 6.29
C LEU A 712 -20.48 30.98 7.22
N SER A 713 -21.36 31.94 7.54
CA SER A 713 -21.05 33.04 8.46
C SER A 713 -20.68 32.57 9.88
N THR A 714 -21.20 31.41 10.28
CA THR A 714 -20.92 30.78 11.58
C THR A 714 -19.87 29.67 11.52
N TRP A 715 -19.47 29.27 10.31
CA TRP A 715 -18.46 28.24 10.10
C TRP A 715 -17.08 28.73 10.53
N LYS A 716 -16.33 27.85 11.20
CA LYS A 716 -14.95 28.09 11.61
C LYS A 716 -14.07 27.01 11.04
N ALA A 717 -13.00 27.43 10.37
CA ALA A 717 -11.98 26.53 9.87
C ALA A 717 -11.46 25.62 10.99
N PRO A 718 -11.45 24.28 10.80
CA PRO A 718 -10.86 23.37 11.76
C PRO A 718 -9.39 23.70 12.00
N ARG A 719 -8.90 23.46 13.23
CA ARG A 719 -7.47 23.61 13.51
C ARG A 719 -6.66 22.61 12.67
N PRO A 720 -5.55 23.03 12.04
CA PRO A 720 -4.68 22.11 11.32
C PRO A 720 -4.21 20.97 12.21
N THR A 721 -4.45 19.73 11.78
CA THR A 721 -4.01 18.52 12.52
C THR A 721 -2.51 18.26 12.37
N VAL A 722 -1.86 18.91 11.38
CA VAL A 722 -0.43 18.82 11.12
C VAL A 722 0.16 20.22 11.08
N THR A 723 1.12 20.50 11.98
CA THR A 723 1.71 21.84 12.16
C THR A 723 3.18 21.92 11.76
N ARG A 724 3.84 20.79 11.47
CA ARG A 724 5.24 20.71 11.01
C ARG A 724 5.43 19.59 9.97
N GLY A 725 6.57 19.62 9.28
CA GLY A 725 6.96 18.60 8.29
C GLY A 725 6.35 18.81 6.90
N THR A 726 6.50 17.82 6.02
CA THR A 726 6.13 17.95 4.59
C THR A 726 4.64 18.25 4.38
N LEU A 727 3.75 17.62 5.15
CA LEU A 727 2.31 17.86 5.04
C LEU A 727 1.91 19.27 5.48
N ALA A 728 2.60 19.86 6.47
CA ALA A 728 2.34 21.24 6.86
C ALA A 728 2.77 22.23 5.76
N LYS A 729 3.93 21.99 5.12
CA LYS A 729 4.37 22.78 3.96
C LYS A 729 3.38 22.65 2.81
N TYR A 730 2.98 21.42 2.48
CA TYR A 730 1.99 21.14 1.44
C TYR A 730 0.66 21.87 1.70
N ALA A 731 0.08 21.72 2.90
CA ALA A 731 -1.20 22.36 3.23
C ALA A 731 -1.14 23.89 3.15
N HIS A 732 0.03 24.49 3.37
CA HIS A 732 0.22 25.93 3.24
C HIS A 732 0.26 26.40 1.79
N LEU A 733 0.92 25.65 0.91
CA LEU A 733 1.21 26.05 -0.47
C LEU A 733 0.18 25.55 -1.50
N VAL A 734 -0.52 24.45 -1.20
CA VAL A 734 -1.31 23.74 -2.20
C VAL A 734 -2.51 24.57 -2.70
N GLY A 735 -2.70 24.56 -4.03
CA GLY A 735 -3.88 25.09 -4.72
C GLY A 735 -5.09 24.16 -4.66
N SER A 736 -6.17 24.55 -5.35
CA SER A 736 -7.39 23.75 -5.40
C SER A 736 -7.22 22.48 -6.24
N ALA A 737 -8.10 21.49 -6.08
CA ALA A 737 -8.12 20.32 -6.95
C ALA A 737 -8.42 20.67 -8.43
N SER A 738 -9.19 21.73 -8.67
CA SER A 738 -9.48 22.26 -10.02
C SER A 738 -8.27 22.91 -10.67
N ASP A 739 -7.26 23.28 -9.88
CA ASP A 739 -5.95 23.75 -10.36
C ASP A 739 -4.90 22.62 -10.41
N GLY A 740 -5.32 21.36 -10.21
CA GLY A 740 -4.40 20.22 -10.16
C GLY A 740 -3.73 20.01 -8.81
N ALA A 741 -4.13 20.73 -7.74
CA ALA A 741 -3.55 20.68 -6.40
C ALA A 741 -2.01 20.82 -6.41
N VAL A 742 -1.48 21.72 -7.24
CA VAL A 742 -0.04 22.03 -7.31
C VAL A 742 0.38 22.97 -6.17
N THR A 743 1.68 23.03 -5.85
CA THR A 743 2.22 23.84 -4.73
C THR A 743 3.00 25.09 -5.14
N ASP A 744 3.00 25.44 -6.43
CA ASP A 744 3.84 26.48 -7.05
C ASP A 744 3.02 27.51 -7.87
N LEU A 745 1.86 27.93 -7.37
CA LEU A 745 0.95 28.89 -8.04
C LEU A 745 1.26 30.39 -7.78
N PHE A 746 2.43 30.72 -7.24
CA PHE A 746 2.75 32.07 -6.77
C PHE A 746 3.68 32.86 -7.70
#